data_AF-A0A9E4EDD8-F1
#
_entry.id   AF-A0A9E4EDD8-F1
#
_cell.length_a   1.000
_cell.length_b   1.000
_cell.length_c   1.000
_cell.angle_alpha   90.00
_cell.angle_beta   90.00
_cell.angle_gamma   90.00
#
_symmetry.space_group_name_H-M   'P 1'
#
loop_
_entity.id
_entity.type
_entity.pdbx_description
1 polymer ?
#
loop_
_entity_poly.entity_id
_entity_poly.type
_entity_poly.pdbx_seq_one_letter_code
_entity_poly.pdbx_strand_id
1 'polypeptide(L)'
;MRRVPLTVFLAAAFAGSCSRAVEPLPFGGHPPAASIEASQDSVLFSALRTARQLAATVYDSDGREIPDARVSWSSDDTRVATVGPNGLVVSRGPGTARVTAAHGSLTAGVTVTVEQELALLELEPTPLNLIAGDSGRLALTGFDPRGFAIAATALPPVVWSSSDETVAAVSVEDPARLSARVAARSRGHAGVTARAGGIEATARVQVFGEPASLSLSPAVLPLFAGRTGVLELSALDSEGAAIAPDALRGVSWSSGDESVATVSCQCPREDLAAAQALAPGTVAVTASVAEPGGHSLTASAQIVVEIRTDREVLEEIYQELDGVRWRDATGWLSDAPLGDWYGVTADAEGTVTGLDLSNNNMFGLFPEALVELTGVRTLLLHGNPLMLGTIPASIGRLTSLTSLRLGSTALTGTIPSTFGQLTALRMLDLADTSLSGPIPPELGNLVQLDTLELWNVPLSGTLPPELGRLTGMERLWIGFTNIEGPVPPELGNLTSATSVFLAANRLSGPLPPGLGRLGSLERLWLYGQDLSGSLPAAWTGMTSLEILDVANNNLSGAVPEWTGMANLSAFIADGNQLSGSLAPLVERTGLSRLGVSDNNFAGPLAEFADPASVTILRLGGNQFTGPLPASYSALSALRELDLSDLPGLSGNLPDWTGDLRSLEVLRLADNPGMTGPVTRRLRHLSRMREFNTSGSGLCLPSGDEALLRWYRNLTRARVDPCETPASQAYLVQGVQSLEHPVPLIAGRQALLRVFVASRQATELGLPRVEARFYRGGNRVHEVASPARDGPPIPQYLLEGDLARSVNFEIPGDLIQPGTEFLVHIDPEGALPESLGVTRRIPSSGKIELDVRQPPPLEVMWVPWVWTETLDSAAVEAASDLTGQWETTPLLDDTRTLLPLPEIRPGAHPPVLTSTIDGYRLLAATRLLRLTSGETGVRRWMGLIPGMANELAGLAYRPGLTSVAVLNGFVIAHELGHNLGLQHAPCGGAGGPDEHYPEPDGAIGAWGYDFGEAELVSPSQPDLMGYCGGYWISPYHFNAVLGFRDSPQDDPALPSERGAAPARRQTLVVWGGLDDSGRPYLMPSLVIDARPREPTEDGPYLLEGLDAAGSPVFSRRFGMETAADGTLPGFVFTLPAYPNWRQLARLRLTGPGGRVASIDRSGRGVEPVALIRDSATGRITAFLHGAAAEEAAAGRAELARSGAEVLFGRGTPQNKDW
;
A
#
# COMPACT_ATOMS: atom_id res chain seq x y z
N MET A 1 -15.32 10.78 21.92
CA MET A 1 -16.73 10.78 22.42
C MET A 1 -17.67 11.15 21.27
N ARG A 2 -18.94 10.73 21.33
CA ARG A 2 -20.08 11.06 20.41
C ARG A 2 -19.92 10.63 18.94
N ARG A 3 -20.71 9.62 18.55
CA ARG A 3 -21.07 9.30 17.15
C ARG A 3 -22.18 10.26 16.66
N VAL A 4 -22.16 10.66 15.39
CA VAL A 4 -23.32 11.11 14.58
C VAL A 4 -23.04 10.68 13.12
N PRO A 5 -23.99 10.09 12.37
CA PRO A 5 -23.74 9.54 11.04
C PRO A 5 -23.73 10.58 9.89
N LEU A 6 -23.19 10.15 8.74
CA LEU A 6 -22.93 10.94 7.52
C LEU A 6 -24.08 10.82 6.50
N THR A 7 -24.36 11.84 5.68
CA THR A 7 -25.20 11.70 4.47
C THR A 7 -24.91 12.74 3.35
N VAL A 8 -24.02 12.37 2.41
CA VAL A 8 -23.99 12.75 0.97
C VAL A 8 -23.60 14.20 0.51
N PHE A 9 -22.73 14.28 -0.52
CA PHE A 9 -22.19 15.45 -1.28
C PHE A 9 -22.66 15.42 -2.77
N LEU A 10 -22.33 16.29 -3.75
CA LEU A 10 -21.39 17.43 -3.98
C LEU A 10 -22.19 18.71 -4.41
N ALA A 11 -21.77 19.79 -5.12
CA ALA A 11 -20.66 20.22 -6.01
C ALA A 11 -20.45 21.76 -5.85
N ALA A 12 -19.34 22.46 -6.20
CA ALA A 12 -18.33 22.47 -7.29
C ALA A 12 -18.79 23.15 -8.61
N ALA A 13 -18.02 24.05 -9.28
CA ALA A 13 -16.81 24.85 -8.93
C ALA A 13 -16.55 25.94 -10.01
N PHE A 14 -15.68 26.95 -9.76
CA PHE A 14 -14.63 27.48 -10.70
C PHE A 14 -13.82 28.69 -10.14
N ALA A 15 -12.62 28.90 -10.72
CA ALA A 15 -11.52 29.88 -10.52
C ALA A 15 -11.82 31.36 -10.11
N GLY A 16 -10.83 32.19 -9.70
CA GLY A 16 -9.40 31.95 -9.41
C GLY A 16 -8.51 33.24 -9.35
N SER A 17 -7.33 33.12 -8.73
CA SER A 17 -6.12 33.98 -8.77
C SER A 17 -6.15 35.51 -8.45
N CYS A 18 -5.36 35.87 -7.42
CA CYS A 18 -4.42 37.00 -7.31
C CYS A 18 -4.86 38.49 -7.24
N SER A 19 -4.39 39.14 -6.17
CA SER A 19 -4.28 40.59 -5.91
C SER A 19 -3.59 41.39 -7.03
N ARG A 20 -3.82 42.71 -7.21
CA ARG A 20 -3.47 43.79 -6.24
C ARG A 20 -4.06 45.17 -6.65
N ALA A 21 -3.78 46.17 -5.81
CA ALA A 21 -3.91 47.63 -6.01
C ALA A 21 -5.19 48.33 -5.51
N VAL A 22 -5.01 49.61 -5.17
CA VAL A 22 -6.01 50.55 -4.62
C VAL A 22 -6.12 51.72 -5.59
N GLU A 23 -7.32 52.10 -6.00
CA GLU A 23 -7.59 53.45 -6.53
C GLU A 23 -9.09 53.79 -6.45
N PRO A 24 -9.49 54.97 -5.93
CA PRO A 24 -10.89 55.39 -5.92
C PRO A 24 -11.17 56.59 -6.85
N LEU A 25 -12.36 56.56 -7.48
CA LEU A 25 -13.06 57.65 -8.21
C LEU A 25 -12.63 57.91 -9.69
N PRO A 26 -13.55 58.40 -10.56
CA PRO A 26 -14.99 58.05 -10.64
C PRO A 26 -15.55 57.97 -12.10
N PHE A 27 -16.88 57.74 -12.17
CA PHE A 27 -17.84 57.87 -13.30
C PHE A 27 -18.25 56.60 -14.05
N GLY A 28 -19.58 56.42 -14.18
CA GLY A 28 -20.22 55.26 -14.82
C GLY A 28 -21.50 54.79 -14.12
N GLY A 29 -22.40 55.71 -13.74
CA GLY A 29 -23.64 55.34 -13.04
C GLY A 29 -24.69 54.78 -14.00
N HIS A 30 -25.08 53.51 -13.84
CA HIS A 30 -26.25 52.95 -14.50
C HIS A 30 -27.56 53.64 -14.03
N PRO A 31 -28.61 53.70 -14.86
CA PRO A 31 -29.91 54.19 -14.43
C PRO A 31 -30.49 53.31 -13.30
N PRO A 32 -31.31 53.87 -12.39
CA PRO A 32 -31.90 53.12 -11.30
C PRO A 32 -32.90 52.08 -11.81
N ALA A 33 -32.93 50.91 -11.18
CA ALA A 33 -33.92 49.88 -11.44
C ALA A 33 -35.36 50.40 -11.21
N ALA A 34 -36.25 50.08 -12.14
CA ALA A 34 -37.65 50.53 -12.15
C ALA A 34 -38.67 49.39 -12.04
N SER A 35 -38.34 48.18 -12.53
CA SER A 35 -39.18 46.99 -12.37
C SER A 35 -38.36 45.71 -12.18
N ILE A 36 -39.02 44.65 -11.71
CA ILE A 36 -38.53 43.28 -11.69
C ILE A 36 -39.67 42.37 -12.12
N GLU A 37 -39.38 41.37 -12.95
CA GLU A 37 -40.34 40.38 -13.43
C GLU A 37 -39.81 38.97 -13.14
N ALA A 38 -40.69 38.04 -12.77
CA ALA A 38 -40.34 36.63 -12.59
C ALA A 38 -40.64 35.84 -13.88
N SER A 39 -39.88 34.77 -14.14
CA SER A 39 -39.95 34.02 -15.39
C SER A 39 -41.25 33.21 -15.60
N GLN A 40 -42.12 33.13 -14.60
CA GLN A 40 -43.42 32.43 -14.62
C GLN A 40 -44.28 32.85 -13.41
N ASP A 41 -45.59 32.95 -13.57
CA ASP A 41 -46.50 33.36 -12.47
C ASP A 41 -46.83 32.25 -11.46
N SER A 42 -46.69 30.97 -11.85
CA SER A 42 -47.01 29.83 -10.99
C SER A 42 -46.25 28.54 -11.35
N VAL A 43 -46.18 27.62 -10.38
CA VAL A 43 -45.53 26.31 -10.47
C VAL A 43 -46.35 25.27 -9.71
N LEU A 44 -46.52 24.08 -10.30
CA LEU A 44 -47.16 22.93 -9.65
C LEU A 44 -46.16 21.78 -9.44
N PHE A 45 -46.22 21.16 -8.27
CA PHE A 45 -45.50 19.93 -7.92
C PHE A 45 -46.50 18.84 -7.50
N SER A 46 -46.58 17.74 -8.24
CA SER A 46 -47.34 16.53 -7.89
C SER A 46 -46.58 15.59 -6.93
N ALA A 47 -45.59 16.11 -6.20
CA ALA A 47 -44.62 15.31 -5.45
C ALA A 47 -43.89 16.17 -4.40
N LEU A 48 -43.54 15.57 -3.26
CA LEU A 48 -42.58 16.16 -2.31
C LEU A 48 -41.13 15.96 -2.74
N ARG A 49 -40.23 16.83 -2.22
CA ARG A 49 -38.77 16.84 -2.39
C ARG A 49 -38.30 17.00 -3.84
N THR A 50 -39.18 17.40 -4.76
CA THR A 50 -38.83 17.69 -6.16
C THR A 50 -38.46 19.18 -6.31
N ALA A 51 -37.56 19.49 -7.24
CA ALA A 51 -37.02 20.83 -7.42
C ALA A 51 -37.37 21.43 -8.80
N ARG A 52 -37.54 22.76 -8.87
CA ARG A 52 -37.67 23.55 -10.10
C ARG A 52 -36.96 24.89 -9.94
N GLN A 53 -36.25 25.31 -10.98
CA GLN A 53 -35.54 26.58 -11.03
C GLN A 53 -36.49 27.72 -11.40
N LEU A 54 -36.45 28.83 -10.65
CA LEU A 54 -37.05 30.11 -11.04
C LEU A 54 -35.95 31.08 -11.51
N ALA A 55 -36.31 32.03 -12.37
CA ALA A 55 -35.48 33.18 -12.71
C ALA A 55 -36.30 34.48 -12.56
N ALA A 56 -35.61 35.61 -12.42
CA ALA A 56 -36.23 36.92 -12.42
C ALA A 56 -35.26 37.96 -12.99
N THR A 57 -35.79 38.89 -13.78
CA THR A 57 -35.03 39.90 -14.52
C THR A 57 -35.40 41.29 -14.00
N VAL A 58 -34.39 42.16 -13.85
CA VAL A 58 -34.54 43.54 -13.35
C VAL A 58 -34.33 44.50 -14.52
N TYR A 59 -35.18 45.52 -14.63
CA TYR A 59 -35.13 46.49 -15.74
C TYR A 59 -34.97 47.95 -15.26
N ASP A 60 -34.36 48.78 -16.10
CA ASP A 60 -34.28 50.23 -15.93
C ASP A 60 -35.59 50.96 -16.30
N SER A 61 -35.62 52.29 -16.14
CA SER A 61 -36.79 53.12 -16.46
C SER A 61 -37.18 53.15 -17.95
N ASP A 62 -36.29 52.70 -18.84
CA ASP A 62 -36.52 52.62 -20.28
C ASP A 62 -36.94 51.19 -20.71
N GLY A 63 -37.02 50.25 -19.76
CA GLY A 63 -37.35 48.85 -20.02
C GLY A 63 -36.18 47.99 -20.50
N ARG A 64 -34.92 48.41 -20.28
CA ARG A 64 -33.74 47.59 -20.59
C ARG A 64 -33.32 46.76 -19.39
N GLU A 65 -32.92 45.52 -19.63
CA GLU A 65 -32.37 44.64 -18.60
C GLU A 65 -31.10 45.23 -17.98
N ILE A 66 -31.00 45.15 -16.65
CA ILE A 66 -29.81 45.51 -15.88
C ILE A 66 -29.03 44.22 -15.61
N PRO A 67 -27.96 43.92 -16.37
CA PRO A 67 -27.14 42.73 -16.13
C PRO A 67 -26.51 42.76 -14.72
N ASP A 68 -26.27 41.58 -14.17
CA ASP A 68 -25.70 41.34 -12.83
C ASP A 68 -26.48 41.97 -11.65
N ALA A 69 -27.73 42.41 -11.87
CA ALA A 69 -28.61 42.90 -10.81
C ALA A 69 -28.91 41.80 -9.77
N ARG A 70 -28.41 41.97 -8.55
CA ARG A 70 -28.59 41.00 -7.46
C ARG A 70 -30.07 40.86 -7.08
N VAL A 71 -30.67 39.71 -7.39
CA VAL A 71 -32.00 39.31 -6.93
C VAL A 71 -31.87 38.44 -5.68
N SER A 72 -32.69 38.73 -4.66
CA SER A 72 -32.89 37.86 -3.48
C SER A 72 -34.22 37.12 -3.57
N TRP A 73 -34.26 35.88 -3.09
CA TRP A 73 -35.45 35.01 -3.12
C TRP A 73 -35.94 34.66 -1.72
N SER A 74 -37.26 34.57 -1.54
CA SER A 74 -37.92 34.18 -0.28
C SER A 74 -39.22 33.40 -0.55
N SER A 75 -39.73 32.66 0.43
CA SER A 75 -41.08 32.06 0.37
C SER A 75 -41.84 32.31 1.67
N ASP A 76 -43.15 32.50 1.58
CA ASP A 76 -44.03 32.79 2.72
C ASP A 76 -44.33 31.56 3.59
N ASP A 77 -44.50 30.36 2.99
CA ASP A 77 -44.58 29.09 3.70
C ASP A 77 -43.54 28.07 3.24
N THR A 78 -42.39 28.10 3.91
CA THR A 78 -41.29 27.16 3.70
C THR A 78 -41.63 25.70 4.03
N ARG A 79 -42.78 25.42 4.67
CA ARG A 79 -43.29 24.05 4.89
C ARG A 79 -43.94 23.50 3.63
N VAL A 80 -44.42 24.35 2.72
CA VAL A 80 -44.93 23.96 1.40
C VAL A 80 -43.78 23.90 0.40
N ALA A 81 -42.95 24.94 0.31
CA ALA A 81 -41.77 24.96 -0.56
C ALA A 81 -40.63 25.85 -0.05
N THR A 82 -39.38 25.36 -0.10
CA THR A 82 -38.17 26.16 0.22
C THR A 82 -37.53 26.68 -1.06
N VAL A 83 -37.08 27.94 -1.09
CA VAL A 83 -36.31 28.51 -2.21
C VAL A 83 -34.86 28.79 -1.80
N GLY A 84 -33.90 28.44 -2.66
CA GLY A 84 -32.48 28.76 -2.51
C GLY A 84 -32.13 30.17 -2.99
N PRO A 85 -30.94 30.71 -2.62
CA PRO A 85 -30.53 32.07 -2.99
C PRO A 85 -30.37 32.28 -4.51
N ASN A 86 -30.21 31.19 -5.28
CA ASN A 86 -30.17 31.18 -6.73
C ASN A 86 -31.55 31.05 -7.40
N GLY A 87 -32.65 30.99 -6.65
CA GLY A 87 -34.01 30.80 -7.18
C GLY A 87 -34.46 29.33 -7.34
N LEU A 88 -33.69 28.35 -6.88
CA LEU A 88 -34.10 26.94 -6.91
C LEU A 88 -35.17 26.65 -5.85
N VAL A 89 -36.40 26.35 -6.27
CA VAL A 89 -37.53 25.99 -5.38
C VAL A 89 -37.62 24.48 -5.23
N VAL A 90 -37.81 23.99 -3.99
CA VAL A 90 -37.96 22.57 -3.65
C VAL A 90 -39.24 22.36 -2.85
N SER A 91 -40.11 21.43 -3.28
CA SER A 91 -41.35 21.10 -2.57
C SER A 91 -41.09 20.37 -1.24
N ARG A 92 -41.85 20.71 -0.21
CA ARG A 92 -41.67 20.23 1.19
C ARG A 92 -42.92 19.63 1.81
N GLY A 93 -44.10 20.14 1.48
CA GLY A 93 -45.39 19.70 2.02
C GLY A 93 -46.54 20.12 1.12
N PRO A 94 -47.72 19.48 1.22
CA PRO A 94 -48.88 19.80 0.38
C PRO A 94 -49.48 21.17 0.77
N GLY A 95 -50.00 21.90 -0.21
CA GLY A 95 -50.56 23.25 -0.03
C GLY A 95 -50.10 24.24 -1.11
N THR A 96 -50.26 25.53 -0.85
CA THR A 96 -49.80 26.61 -1.75
C THR A 96 -49.02 27.67 -0.97
N ALA A 97 -47.90 28.12 -1.54
CA ALA A 97 -47.04 29.18 -1.03
C ALA A 97 -46.70 30.18 -2.14
N ARG A 98 -46.40 31.42 -1.79
CA ARG A 98 -45.84 32.43 -2.68
C ARG A 98 -44.31 32.45 -2.54
N VAL A 99 -43.61 32.46 -3.67
CA VAL A 99 -42.16 32.63 -3.75
C VAL A 99 -41.89 33.99 -4.39
N THR A 100 -41.22 34.88 -3.66
CA THR A 100 -40.97 36.26 -4.07
C THR A 100 -39.49 36.48 -4.39
N ALA A 101 -39.24 36.99 -5.60
CA ALA A 101 -38.00 37.62 -6.03
C ALA A 101 -38.01 39.10 -5.65
N ALA A 102 -36.88 39.65 -5.20
CA ALA A 102 -36.76 41.06 -4.83
C ALA A 102 -35.42 41.67 -5.24
N HIS A 103 -35.44 42.92 -5.68
CA HIS A 103 -34.26 43.76 -5.92
C HIS A 103 -34.51 45.16 -5.35
N GLY A 104 -33.82 45.52 -4.27
CA GLY A 104 -34.11 46.74 -3.52
C GLY A 104 -35.55 46.73 -2.97
N SER A 105 -36.38 47.70 -3.38
CA SER A 105 -37.80 47.77 -3.05
C SER A 105 -38.74 47.15 -4.11
N LEU A 106 -38.20 46.63 -5.22
CA LEU A 106 -38.96 46.01 -6.30
C LEU A 106 -39.16 44.53 -6.00
N THR A 107 -40.36 43.99 -6.26
CA THR A 107 -40.68 42.57 -6.01
C THR A 107 -41.56 41.95 -7.10
N ALA A 108 -41.31 40.68 -7.42
CA ALA A 108 -42.14 39.83 -8.28
C ALA A 108 -42.45 38.52 -7.54
N GLY A 109 -43.65 37.95 -7.70
CA GLY A 109 -44.12 36.83 -6.86
C GLY A 109 -44.80 35.70 -7.63
N VAL A 110 -44.21 34.52 -7.53
CA VAL A 110 -44.62 33.25 -8.16
C VAL A 110 -45.46 32.42 -7.19
N THR A 111 -46.53 31.78 -7.68
CA THR A 111 -47.43 30.95 -6.85
C THR A 111 -47.08 29.47 -6.98
N VAL A 112 -46.63 28.83 -5.91
CA VAL A 112 -46.16 27.43 -5.90
C VAL A 112 -47.18 26.55 -5.18
N THR A 113 -47.76 25.58 -5.88
CA THR A 113 -48.71 24.59 -5.33
C THR A 113 -48.07 23.19 -5.30
N VAL A 114 -48.41 22.42 -4.27
CA VAL A 114 -47.91 21.05 -4.04
C VAL A 114 -49.09 20.14 -3.67
N GLU A 115 -49.24 19.02 -4.37
CA GLU A 115 -50.36 18.08 -4.23
C GLU A 115 -49.88 16.63 -3.98
N GLN A 116 -50.76 15.79 -3.41
CA GLN A 116 -50.54 14.35 -3.14
C GLN A 116 -51.85 13.57 -3.35
N GLU A 117 -51.72 12.32 -3.79
CA GLU A 117 -52.82 11.37 -4.02
C GLU A 117 -52.58 10.11 -3.19
N LEU A 118 -53.64 9.48 -2.66
CA LEU A 118 -53.56 8.25 -1.85
C LEU A 118 -53.65 7.01 -2.75
N ALA A 119 -52.70 6.08 -2.61
CA ALA A 119 -52.63 4.85 -3.41
C ALA A 119 -52.64 3.56 -2.59
N LEU A 120 -52.11 3.57 -1.37
CA LEU A 120 -51.97 2.37 -0.52
C LEU A 120 -52.27 2.70 0.94
N LEU A 121 -52.78 1.71 1.68
CA LEU A 121 -52.91 1.70 3.14
C LEU A 121 -52.21 0.44 3.68
N GLU A 122 -51.52 0.56 4.81
CA GLU A 122 -50.89 -0.57 5.51
C GLU A 122 -51.25 -0.55 7.00
N LEU A 123 -51.34 -1.73 7.61
CA LEU A 123 -51.70 -1.94 9.01
C LEU A 123 -50.65 -2.77 9.75
N GLU A 124 -50.14 -2.24 10.85
CA GLU A 124 -49.15 -2.94 11.70
C GLU A 124 -49.62 -3.05 13.16
N PRO A 125 -49.31 -4.16 13.86
CA PRO A 125 -48.76 -5.42 13.32
C PRO A 125 -49.82 -6.29 12.61
N THR A 126 -49.41 -7.19 11.73
CA THR A 126 -50.29 -8.20 11.12
C THR A 126 -49.55 -9.53 10.90
N PRO A 127 -49.93 -10.65 11.55
CA PRO A 127 -51.03 -10.77 12.51
C PRO A 127 -50.78 -10.00 13.81
N LEU A 128 -51.87 -9.58 14.46
CA LEU A 128 -51.89 -9.11 15.84
C LEU A 128 -52.33 -10.29 16.72
N ASN A 129 -51.39 -10.85 17.47
CA ASN A 129 -51.61 -11.97 18.37
C ASN A 129 -51.96 -11.47 19.78
N LEU A 130 -53.03 -12.00 20.38
CA LEU A 130 -53.55 -11.59 21.70
C LEU A 130 -54.09 -12.79 22.50
N ILE A 131 -54.14 -12.67 23.82
CA ILE A 131 -54.86 -13.60 24.71
C ILE A 131 -56.30 -13.08 24.92
N ALA A 132 -57.27 -13.97 25.11
CA ALA A 132 -58.65 -13.56 25.40
C ALA A 132 -58.72 -12.72 26.70
N GLY A 133 -59.29 -11.51 26.62
CA GLY A 133 -59.31 -10.52 27.70
C GLY A 133 -58.35 -9.33 27.48
N ASP A 134 -57.27 -9.52 26.70
CA ASP A 134 -56.28 -8.48 26.41
C ASP A 134 -56.75 -7.45 25.36
N SER A 135 -55.90 -6.45 25.12
CA SER A 135 -56.05 -5.56 23.97
C SER A 135 -54.74 -5.17 23.32
N GLY A 136 -54.70 -5.24 21.99
CA GLY A 136 -53.64 -4.67 21.17
C GLY A 136 -54.02 -3.32 20.59
N ARG A 137 -53.09 -2.72 19.83
CA ARG A 137 -53.36 -1.59 18.94
C ARG A 137 -52.90 -1.95 17.53
N LEU A 138 -53.64 -1.46 16.54
CA LEU A 138 -53.22 -1.41 15.15
C LEU A 138 -52.94 0.05 14.78
N ALA A 139 -51.83 0.30 14.10
CA ALA A 139 -51.51 1.58 13.48
C ALA A 139 -51.77 1.51 11.96
N LEU A 140 -52.24 2.62 11.39
CA LEU A 140 -52.54 2.78 9.97
C LEU A 140 -51.62 3.82 9.34
N THR A 141 -50.88 3.43 8.31
CA THR A 141 -50.12 4.35 7.45
C THR A 141 -50.72 4.35 6.05
N GLY A 142 -50.83 5.53 5.42
CA GLY A 142 -51.24 5.67 4.03
C GLY A 142 -50.14 6.26 3.17
N PHE A 143 -50.03 5.84 1.91
CA PHE A 143 -48.90 6.15 1.03
C PHE A 143 -49.33 6.67 -0.35
N ASP A 144 -48.47 7.49 -0.96
CA ASP A 144 -48.60 7.97 -2.34
C ASP A 144 -48.25 6.86 -3.36
N PRO A 145 -48.53 7.03 -4.67
CA PRO A 145 -48.19 6.06 -5.71
C PRO A 145 -46.70 5.70 -5.86
N ARG A 146 -45.81 6.32 -5.06
CA ARG A 146 -44.36 6.15 -5.09
C ARG A 146 -43.82 5.65 -3.74
N GLY A 147 -44.69 5.28 -2.80
CA GLY A 147 -44.32 4.72 -1.50
C GLY A 147 -43.95 5.74 -0.42
N PHE A 148 -44.26 7.03 -0.59
CA PHE A 148 -44.06 8.02 0.46
C PHE A 148 -45.29 8.14 1.38
N ALA A 149 -45.07 8.09 2.69
CA ALA A 149 -46.14 8.23 3.67
C ALA A 149 -46.81 9.61 3.59
N ILE A 150 -48.14 9.62 3.53
CA ILE A 150 -48.99 10.81 3.44
C ILE A 150 -49.25 11.35 4.84
N ALA A 151 -49.22 12.68 4.98
CA ALA A 151 -49.47 13.33 6.26
C ALA A 151 -50.89 13.05 6.76
N ALA A 152 -51.04 12.81 8.08
CA ALA A 152 -52.30 12.46 8.72
C ALA A 152 -53.48 13.39 8.36
N THR A 153 -53.23 14.69 8.21
CA THR A 153 -54.23 15.71 7.88
C THR A 153 -54.67 15.73 6.41
N ALA A 154 -54.01 14.96 5.54
CA ALA A 154 -54.31 14.84 4.11
C ALA A 154 -54.97 13.48 3.76
N LEU A 155 -55.10 12.56 4.73
CA LEU A 155 -55.80 11.30 4.52
C LEU A 155 -57.34 11.51 4.53
N PRO A 156 -58.09 10.85 3.64
CA PRO A 156 -59.56 10.83 3.70
C PRO A 156 -60.08 10.20 5.01
N PRO A 157 -61.31 10.52 5.46
CA PRO A 157 -61.83 10.04 6.74
C PRO A 157 -61.80 8.51 6.89
N VAL A 158 -61.09 8.03 7.90
CA VAL A 158 -60.93 6.59 8.16
C VAL A 158 -62.15 5.99 8.85
N VAL A 159 -62.52 4.78 8.39
CA VAL A 159 -63.50 3.89 9.02
C VAL A 159 -62.84 2.56 9.35
N TRP A 160 -63.09 2.02 10.55
CA TRP A 160 -62.57 0.74 11.02
C TRP A 160 -63.72 -0.25 11.28
N SER A 161 -63.49 -1.54 11.06
CA SER A 161 -64.46 -2.62 11.32
C SER A 161 -63.77 -3.98 11.56
N SER A 162 -64.24 -4.76 12.54
CA SER A 162 -63.88 -6.19 12.65
C SER A 162 -64.80 -7.05 11.76
N SER A 163 -64.26 -8.18 11.26
CA SER A 163 -65.05 -9.24 10.64
C SER A 163 -65.81 -10.08 11.67
N ASP A 164 -65.35 -10.11 12.92
CA ASP A 164 -65.99 -10.82 14.04
C ASP A 164 -65.75 -10.09 15.37
N GLU A 165 -66.71 -9.25 15.75
CA GLU A 165 -66.76 -8.51 17.02
C GLU A 165 -66.96 -9.40 18.26
N THR A 166 -67.18 -10.71 18.10
CA THR A 166 -67.27 -11.70 19.20
C THR A 166 -65.91 -12.33 19.52
N VAL A 167 -65.02 -12.43 18.52
CA VAL A 167 -63.61 -12.82 18.69
C VAL A 167 -62.76 -11.61 19.07
N ALA A 168 -62.78 -10.55 18.25
CA ALA A 168 -61.98 -9.34 18.46
C ALA A 168 -62.77 -8.09 18.07
N ALA A 169 -63.02 -7.21 19.03
CA ALA A 169 -63.79 -5.98 18.83
C ALA A 169 -62.88 -4.78 18.57
N VAL A 170 -63.21 -3.95 17.57
CA VAL A 170 -62.41 -2.77 17.22
C VAL A 170 -63.00 -1.48 17.81
N SER A 171 -62.14 -0.65 18.40
CA SER A 171 -62.52 0.63 19.00
C SER A 171 -61.51 1.71 18.61
N VAL A 172 -62.01 2.85 18.11
CA VAL A 172 -61.17 3.97 17.65
C VAL A 172 -61.10 5.01 18.77
N GLU A 173 -59.96 5.07 19.44
CA GLU A 173 -59.69 6.00 20.56
C GLU A 173 -59.00 7.30 20.11
N ASP A 174 -58.36 7.27 18.93
CA ASP A 174 -57.59 8.37 18.35
C ASP A 174 -58.49 9.38 17.60
N PRO A 175 -58.43 10.70 17.92
CA PRO A 175 -59.11 11.74 17.16
C PRO A 175 -58.77 11.79 15.66
N ALA A 176 -57.56 11.42 15.26
CA ALA A 176 -57.14 11.32 13.85
C ALA A 176 -57.57 10.02 13.17
N ARG A 177 -58.04 9.02 13.95
CA ARG A 177 -58.46 7.68 13.52
C ARG A 177 -57.38 6.86 12.78
N LEU A 178 -56.10 7.17 12.99
CA LEU A 178 -54.97 6.44 12.42
C LEU A 178 -54.47 5.31 13.33
N SER A 179 -55.09 5.12 14.50
CA SER A 179 -54.95 3.89 15.26
C SER A 179 -56.29 3.42 15.83
N ALA A 180 -56.40 2.10 15.99
CA ALA A 180 -57.53 1.47 16.66
C ALA A 180 -57.05 0.49 17.72
N ARG A 181 -57.73 0.47 18.87
CA ARG A 181 -57.55 -0.52 19.92
C ARG A 181 -58.43 -1.72 19.60
N VAL A 182 -57.81 -2.89 19.56
CA VAL A 182 -58.48 -4.18 19.32
C VAL A 182 -58.56 -4.92 20.65
N ALA A 183 -59.77 -5.17 21.14
CA ALA A 183 -60.01 -5.92 22.37
C ALA A 183 -60.33 -7.38 22.05
N ALA A 184 -59.49 -8.30 22.53
CA ALA A 184 -59.68 -9.73 22.37
C ALA A 184 -60.75 -10.22 23.36
N ARG A 185 -61.77 -10.94 22.86
CA ARG A 185 -62.95 -11.33 23.64
C ARG A 185 -63.13 -12.84 23.77
N SER A 186 -62.85 -13.59 22.71
CA SER A 186 -62.93 -15.05 22.72
C SER A 186 -61.97 -15.66 21.71
N ARG A 187 -61.55 -16.89 21.97
CA ARG A 187 -60.56 -17.64 21.19
C ARG A 187 -61.01 -17.85 19.74
N GLY A 188 -60.20 -17.42 18.78
CA GLY A 188 -60.56 -17.46 17.36
C GLY A 188 -59.75 -16.49 16.50
N HIS A 189 -60.08 -16.45 15.20
CA HIS A 189 -59.48 -15.54 14.22
C HIS A 189 -60.47 -14.44 13.82
N ALA A 190 -59.99 -13.21 13.64
CA ALA A 190 -60.75 -12.11 13.05
C ALA A 190 -59.90 -11.30 12.06
N GLY A 191 -60.52 -10.60 11.13
CA GLY A 191 -59.87 -9.57 10.31
C GLY A 191 -60.32 -8.19 10.77
N VAL A 192 -59.39 -7.28 11.07
CA VAL A 192 -59.72 -5.88 11.37
C VAL A 192 -59.30 -5.01 10.18
N THR A 193 -60.30 -4.43 9.53
CA THR A 193 -60.15 -3.64 8.30
C THR A 193 -60.20 -2.15 8.61
N ALA A 194 -59.29 -1.40 8.01
CA ALA A 194 -59.33 0.07 7.91
C ALA A 194 -59.59 0.49 6.46
N ARG A 195 -60.47 1.48 6.26
CA ARG A 195 -60.84 2.02 4.94
C ARG A 195 -60.70 3.53 4.89
N ALA A 196 -60.06 4.05 3.84
CA ALA A 196 -59.97 5.48 3.54
C ALA A 196 -59.88 5.71 2.02
N GLY A 197 -60.60 6.70 1.49
CA GLY A 197 -60.52 7.10 0.08
C GLY A 197 -61.04 6.08 -0.95
N GLY A 198 -61.58 4.95 -0.52
CA GLY A 198 -61.92 3.81 -1.38
C GLY A 198 -60.87 2.68 -1.39
N ILE A 199 -59.73 2.89 -0.73
CA ILE A 199 -58.69 1.89 -0.48
C ILE A 199 -58.94 1.24 0.89
N GLU A 200 -58.55 -0.02 1.04
CA GLU A 200 -58.68 -0.79 2.28
C GLU A 200 -57.43 -1.59 2.62
N ALA A 201 -57.16 -1.73 3.92
CA ALA A 201 -56.14 -2.61 4.48
C ALA A 201 -56.78 -3.47 5.58
N THR A 202 -56.38 -4.73 5.70
CA THR A 202 -56.92 -5.65 6.74
C THR A 202 -55.79 -6.35 7.48
N ALA A 203 -55.71 -6.11 8.79
CA ALA A 203 -54.85 -6.89 9.68
C ALA A 203 -55.55 -8.19 10.08
N ARG A 204 -54.79 -9.28 10.18
CA ARG A 204 -55.28 -10.51 10.83
C ARG A 204 -55.13 -10.32 12.34
N VAL A 205 -56.13 -10.75 13.11
CA VAL A 205 -56.09 -10.80 14.57
C VAL A 205 -56.32 -12.24 14.97
N GLN A 206 -55.46 -12.76 15.84
CA GLN A 206 -55.54 -14.12 16.38
C GLN A 206 -55.65 -14.05 17.90
N VAL A 207 -56.70 -14.65 18.44
CA VAL A 207 -56.99 -14.68 19.87
C VAL A 207 -56.79 -16.09 20.40
N PHE A 208 -55.83 -16.23 21.31
CA PHE A 208 -55.53 -17.46 22.04
C PHE A 208 -56.37 -17.58 23.33
N GLY A 209 -56.43 -18.79 23.90
CA GLY A 209 -56.91 -18.95 25.27
C GLY A 209 -55.91 -18.40 26.30
N GLU A 210 -56.32 -18.30 27.56
CA GLU A 210 -55.39 -18.01 28.65
C GLU A 210 -54.32 -19.12 28.75
N PRO A 211 -53.05 -18.79 29.06
CA PRO A 211 -52.02 -19.78 29.31
C PRO A 211 -52.44 -20.74 30.45
N ALA A 212 -52.17 -22.03 30.27
CA ALA A 212 -52.48 -23.07 31.26
C ALA A 212 -51.27 -23.95 31.61
N SER A 213 -50.20 -23.93 30.80
CA SER A 213 -48.93 -24.55 31.12
C SER A 213 -47.76 -23.84 30.44
N LEU A 214 -46.59 -23.86 31.09
CA LEU A 214 -45.34 -23.28 30.62
C LEU A 214 -44.25 -24.36 30.59
N SER A 215 -43.26 -24.18 29.73
CA SER A 215 -42.08 -25.05 29.62
C SER A 215 -40.86 -24.25 29.16
N LEU A 216 -39.67 -24.62 29.65
CA LEU A 216 -38.39 -24.03 29.22
C LEU A 216 -37.58 -25.03 28.40
N SER A 217 -36.94 -24.53 27.34
CA SER A 217 -36.05 -25.30 26.47
C SER A 217 -34.67 -24.64 26.39
N PRO A 218 -33.57 -25.40 26.57
CA PRO A 218 -33.52 -26.76 27.10
C PRO A 218 -33.83 -26.81 28.61
N ALA A 219 -34.31 -27.95 29.11
CA ALA A 219 -34.61 -28.13 30.54
C ALA A 219 -33.35 -28.22 31.44
N VAL A 220 -32.20 -28.58 30.86
CA VAL A 220 -30.88 -28.48 31.45
C VAL A 220 -29.95 -27.82 30.44
N LEU A 221 -29.28 -26.74 30.84
CA LEU A 221 -28.39 -25.92 30.03
C LEU A 221 -26.97 -25.99 30.61
N PRO A 222 -26.10 -26.88 30.10
CA PRO A 222 -24.69 -26.90 30.49
C PRO A 222 -23.96 -25.69 29.89
N LEU A 223 -23.13 -25.04 30.69
CA LEU A 223 -22.29 -23.89 30.33
C LEU A 223 -20.93 -23.99 31.03
N PHE A 224 -19.93 -23.28 30.50
CA PHE A 224 -18.69 -22.98 31.22
C PHE A 224 -18.73 -21.56 31.77
N ALA A 225 -18.03 -21.29 32.88
CA ALA A 225 -17.99 -19.95 33.46
C ALA A 225 -17.52 -18.90 32.42
N GLY A 226 -18.24 -17.78 32.33
CA GLY A 226 -18.03 -16.73 31.33
C GLY A 226 -18.81 -16.91 30.01
N ARG A 227 -19.40 -18.08 29.72
CA ARG A 227 -20.24 -18.30 28.54
C ARG A 227 -21.69 -17.86 28.78
N THR A 228 -22.39 -17.55 27.69
CA THR A 228 -23.82 -17.20 27.69
C THR A 228 -24.60 -18.19 26.84
N GLY A 229 -25.59 -18.85 27.44
CA GLY A 229 -26.58 -19.67 26.74
C GLY A 229 -27.90 -18.93 26.52
N VAL A 230 -28.87 -19.60 25.90
CA VAL A 230 -30.23 -19.08 25.67
C VAL A 230 -31.26 -20.08 26.19
N LEU A 231 -32.32 -19.57 26.82
CA LEU A 231 -33.50 -20.31 27.22
C LEU A 231 -34.73 -19.76 26.48
N GLU A 232 -35.57 -20.66 25.97
CA GLU A 232 -36.83 -20.34 25.28
C GLU A 232 -38.03 -20.78 26.11
N LEU A 233 -39.00 -19.89 26.29
CA LEU A 233 -40.27 -20.14 26.99
C LEU A 233 -41.37 -20.49 25.99
N SER A 234 -41.90 -21.72 26.11
CA SER A 234 -43.07 -22.18 25.37
C SER A 234 -44.29 -22.30 26.28
N ALA A 235 -45.44 -21.78 25.83
CA ALA A 235 -46.70 -21.77 26.56
C ALA A 235 -47.83 -22.46 25.77
N LEU A 236 -48.67 -23.22 26.46
CA LEU A 236 -49.90 -23.81 25.90
C LEU A 236 -51.14 -23.25 26.59
N ASP A 237 -52.23 -23.07 25.82
CA ASP A 237 -53.55 -22.75 26.38
C ASP A 237 -54.23 -23.97 27.03
N SER A 238 -55.38 -23.75 27.66
CA SER A 238 -56.14 -24.78 28.39
C SER A 238 -56.72 -25.91 27.51
N GLU A 239 -56.67 -25.78 26.19
CA GLU A 239 -57.00 -26.84 25.23
C GLU A 239 -55.74 -27.51 24.62
N GLY A 240 -54.54 -27.10 25.04
CA GLY A 240 -53.26 -27.65 24.60
C GLY A 240 -52.72 -27.08 23.29
N ALA A 241 -53.27 -25.95 22.80
CA ALA A 241 -52.70 -25.27 21.63
C ALA A 241 -51.55 -24.34 22.04
N ALA A 242 -50.51 -24.28 21.21
CA ALA A 242 -49.38 -23.37 21.44
C ALA A 242 -49.81 -21.91 21.29
N ILE A 243 -49.47 -21.10 22.29
CA ILE A 243 -49.67 -19.65 22.28
C ILE A 243 -48.49 -19.03 21.52
N ALA A 244 -48.76 -18.09 20.61
CA ALA A 244 -47.68 -17.41 19.89
C ALA A 244 -46.81 -16.58 20.86
N PRO A 245 -45.47 -16.62 20.78
CA PRO A 245 -44.62 -16.00 21.80
C PRO A 245 -44.82 -14.48 21.92
N ASP A 246 -45.16 -13.81 20.81
CA ASP A 246 -45.48 -12.38 20.77
C ASP A 246 -46.85 -12.03 21.37
N ALA A 247 -47.69 -13.01 21.72
CA ALA A 247 -48.91 -12.82 22.51
C ALA A 247 -48.65 -12.84 24.03
N LEU A 248 -47.53 -13.41 24.49
CA LEU A 248 -47.17 -13.43 25.91
C LEU A 248 -46.75 -12.04 26.39
N ARG A 249 -47.15 -11.67 27.61
CA ARG A 249 -46.90 -10.37 28.22
C ARG A 249 -46.63 -10.51 29.71
N GLY A 250 -45.72 -9.68 30.22
CA GLY A 250 -45.34 -9.70 31.62
C GLY A 250 -44.54 -10.96 31.99
N VAL A 251 -43.74 -11.48 31.06
CA VAL A 251 -42.81 -12.57 31.39
C VAL A 251 -41.70 -12.01 32.28
N SER A 252 -41.48 -12.62 33.43
CA SER A 252 -40.35 -12.29 34.30
C SER A 252 -39.44 -13.49 34.50
N TRP A 253 -38.13 -13.24 34.43
CA TRP A 253 -37.07 -14.24 34.53
C TRP A 253 -36.29 -14.02 35.83
N SER A 254 -35.85 -15.11 36.45
CA SER A 254 -35.13 -15.09 37.73
C SER A 254 -34.13 -16.24 37.82
N SER A 255 -32.99 -16.00 38.48
CA SER A 255 -32.01 -17.03 38.85
C SER A 255 -32.11 -17.31 40.36
N GLY A 256 -31.98 -18.58 40.75
CA GLY A 256 -31.92 -18.98 42.16
C GLY A 256 -30.60 -18.60 42.85
N ASP A 257 -29.55 -18.31 42.08
CA ASP A 257 -28.25 -17.86 42.56
C ASP A 257 -27.51 -17.07 41.46
N GLU A 258 -27.58 -15.75 41.55
CA GLU A 258 -26.91 -14.82 40.62
C GLU A 258 -25.38 -14.82 40.74
N SER A 259 -24.78 -15.55 41.69
CA SER A 259 -23.32 -15.77 41.72
C SER A 259 -22.87 -16.95 40.86
N VAL A 260 -23.77 -17.91 40.59
CA VAL A 260 -23.52 -19.06 39.70
C VAL A 260 -23.85 -18.68 38.25
N ALA A 261 -25.05 -18.13 38.01
CA ALA A 261 -25.44 -17.60 36.71
C ALA A 261 -26.54 -16.52 36.82
N THR A 262 -26.46 -15.49 35.98
CA THR A 262 -27.49 -14.47 35.82
C THR A 262 -28.38 -14.76 34.60
N VAL A 263 -29.60 -14.23 34.59
CA VAL A 263 -30.55 -14.38 33.48
C VAL A 263 -31.21 -13.04 33.15
N SER A 264 -31.36 -12.71 31.86
CA SER A 264 -32.00 -11.48 31.39
C SER A 264 -32.77 -11.69 30.09
N CYS A 265 -33.88 -10.96 29.89
CA CYS A 265 -34.67 -11.07 28.66
C CYS A 265 -33.86 -10.65 27.42
N GLN A 266 -34.15 -11.26 26.27
CA GLN A 266 -33.78 -10.72 24.97
C GLN A 266 -34.89 -9.78 24.46
N CYS A 267 -35.28 -8.84 25.33
CA CYS A 267 -36.35 -7.88 25.06
C CYS A 267 -36.10 -7.14 23.72
N PRO A 268 -37.10 -7.04 22.81
CA PRO A 268 -38.53 -7.20 23.04
C PRO A 268 -39.10 -8.63 23.00
N ARG A 269 -38.28 -9.67 22.80
CA ARG A 269 -38.72 -11.07 22.97
C ARG A 269 -38.71 -11.43 24.46
N GLU A 270 -39.83 -11.18 25.15
CA GLU A 270 -40.03 -11.54 26.56
C GLU A 270 -39.94 -13.06 26.81
N ASP A 271 -40.22 -13.85 25.77
CA ASP A 271 -40.16 -15.32 25.73
C ASP A 271 -38.75 -15.92 25.60
N LEU A 272 -37.73 -15.09 25.32
CA LEU A 272 -36.33 -15.51 25.23
C LEU A 272 -35.50 -14.87 26.34
N ALA A 273 -34.60 -15.64 26.94
CA ALA A 273 -33.62 -15.11 27.90
C ALA A 273 -32.19 -15.56 27.60
N ALA A 274 -31.26 -14.62 27.73
CA ALA A 274 -29.83 -14.89 27.81
C ALA A 274 -29.47 -15.31 29.24
N ALA A 275 -28.74 -16.41 29.38
CA ALA A 275 -28.29 -16.99 30.64
C ALA A 275 -26.76 -16.97 30.70
N GLN A 276 -26.17 -16.08 31.49
CA GLN A 276 -24.72 -15.90 31.59
C GLN A 276 -24.18 -16.68 32.81
N ALA A 277 -23.30 -17.66 32.56
CA ALA A 277 -22.60 -18.40 33.59
C ALA A 277 -21.45 -17.58 34.18
N LEU A 278 -21.27 -17.63 35.50
CA LEU A 278 -20.34 -16.79 36.24
C LEU A 278 -19.37 -17.57 37.13
N ALA A 279 -19.85 -18.61 37.84
CA ALA A 279 -19.03 -19.46 38.69
C ALA A 279 -19.49 -20.93 38.64
N PRO A 280 -18.60 -21.92 38.86
CA PRO A 280 -18.96 -23.34 38.83
C PRO A 280 -20.04 -23.70 39.86
N GLY A 281 -21.02 -24.50 39.45
CA GLY A 281 -22.17 -24.86 40.28
C GLY A 281 -23.37 -25.37 39.50
N THR A 282 -24.53 -25.39 40.14
CA THR A 282 -25.81 -25.69 39.48
C THR A 282 -26.90 -24.80 40.06
N VAL A 283 -27.66 -24.14 39.20
CA VAL A 283 -28.65 -23.14 39.59
C VAL A 283 -29.96 -23.29 38.82
N ALA A 284 -31.08 -23.17 39.51
CA ALA A 284 -32.39 -23.13 38.90
C ALA A 284 -32.66 -21.74 38.32
N VAL A 285 -33.02 -21.66 37.04
CA VAL A 285 -33.62 -20.46 36.43
C VAL A 285 -35.12 -20.69 36.27
N THR A 286 -35.91 -19.69 36.62
CA THR A 286 -37.38 -19.73 36.54
C THR A 286 -37.91 -18.56 35.72
N ALA A 287 -38.72 -18.87 34.71
CA ALA A 287 -39.56 -17.92 34.01
C ALA A 287 -40.98 -17.98 34.60
N SER A 288 -41.66 -16.84 34.67
CA SER A 288 -43.05 -16.77 35.13
C SER A 288 -43.89 -15.80 34.32
N VAL A 289 -45.19 -16.12 34.17
CA VAL A 289 -46.19 -15.31 33.46
C VAL A 289 -47.34 -15.03 34.44
N ALA A 290 -47.77 -13.77 34.52
CA ALA A 290 -48.81 -13.33 35.45
C ALA A 290 -50.22 -13.64 34.93
N GLU A 291 -51.09 -14.17 35.79
CA GLU A 291 -52.48 -14.49 35.46
C GLU A 291 -53.47 -13.38 35.91
N PRO A 292 -54.66 -13.24 35.27
CA PRO A 292 -55.77 -12.38 35.70
C PRO A 292 -56.43 -12.74 37.05
N GLY A 293 -55.63 -12.84 38.12
CA GLY A 293 -56.08 -13.15 39.47
C GLY A 293 -55.02 -12.95 40.57
N GLY A 294 -53.77 -12.61 40.23
CA GLY A 294 -52.66 -12.50 41.19
C GLY A 294 -51.94 -13.82 41.46
N HIS A 295 -52.26 -14.86 40.69
CA HIS A 295 -51.45 -16.07 40.55
C HIS A 295 -50.47 -15.90 39.35
N SER A 296 -49.49 -16.79 39.25
CA SER A 296 -48.54 -16.80 38.14
C SER A 296 -48.14 -18.24 37.81
N LEU A 297 -48.19 -18.60 36.52
CA LEU A 297 -47.59 -19.83 36.05
C LEU A 297 -46.07 -19.69 36.04
N THR A 298 -45.37 -20.79 36.32
CA THR A 298 -43.90 -20.84 36.36
C THR A 298 -43.39 -22.04 35.59
N ALA A 299 -42.26 -21.88 34.90
CA ALA A 299 -41.45 -22.99 34.38
C ALA A 299 -39.99 -22.79 34.77
N SER A 300 -39.30 -23.89 35.08
CA SER A 300 -37.91 -23.85 35.55
C SER A 300 -37.00 -24.79 34.76
N ALA A 301 -35.76 -24.36 34.55
CA ALA A 301 -34.67 -25.12 33.97
C ALA A 301 -33.47 -25.12 34.93
N GLN A 302 -32.52 -26.03 34.74
CA GLN A 302 -31.23 -26.01 35.45
C GLN A 302 -30.14 -25.46 34.54
N ILE A 303 -29.34 -24.51 35.02
CA ILE A 303 -28.03 -24.21 34.45
C ILE A 303 -27.00 -25.00 35.24
N VAL A 304 -26.13 -25.74 34.54
CA VAL A 304 -24.98 -26.41 35.13
C VAL A 304 -23.75 -25.66 34.65
N VAL A 305 -22.93 -25.14 35.56
CA VAL A 305 -21.70 -24.41 35.24
C VAL A 305 -20.51 -25.26 35.61
N GLU A 306 -19.74 -25.68 34.61
CA GLU A 306 -18.61 -26.60 34.76
C GLU A 306 -17.26 -25.87 34.66
N ILE A 307 -16.19 -26.55 35.13
CA ILE A 307 -14.81 -26.11 34.99
C ILE A 307 -14.22 -26.83 33.78
N ARG A 308 -13.67 -26.08 32.82
CA ARG A 308 -12.99 -26.67 31.66
C ARG A 308 -11.72 -27.39 32.08
N THR A 309 -11.46 -28.52 31.45
CA THR A 309 -10.16 -29.19 31.44
C THR A 309 -9.26 -28.59 30.35
N ASP A 310 -7.94 -28.69 30.53
CA ASP A 310 -6.96 -28.27 29.51
C ASP A 310 -7.20 -28.98 28.16
N ARG A 311 -7.76 -30.20 28.18
CA ARG A 311 -8.24 -30.91 26.98
C ARG A 311 -9.29 -30.09 26.23
N GLU A 312 -10.36 -29.68 26.89
CA GLU A 312 -11.44 -28.91 26.27
C GLU A 312 -10.97 -27.53 25.80
N VAL A 313 -9.93 -26.97 26.42
CA VAL A 313 -9.27 -25.74 25.97
C VAL A 313 -8.49 -25.99 24.66
N LEU A 314 -7.68 -27.05 24.60
CA LEU A 314 -6.98 -27.44 23.37
C LEU A 314 -7.96 -27.82 22.23
N GLU A 315 -9.04 -28.55 22.55
CA GLU A 315 -10.06 -28.96 21.57
C GLU A 315 -10.86 -27.76 20.99
N GLU A 316 -10.93 -26.62 21.70
CA GLU A 316 -11.41 -25.34 21.13
C GLU A 316 -10.32 -24.64 20.30
N ILE A 317 -9.08 -24.53 20.79
CA ILE A 317 -7.95 -23.94 20.04
C ILE A 317 -7.76 -24.62 18.67
N TYR A 318 -7.93 -25.94 18.61
CA TYR A 318 -7.94 -26.72 17.38
C TYR A 318 -9.06 -26.31 16.40
N GLN A 319 -10.23 -25.91 16.90
CA GLN A 319 -11.35 -25.47 16.08
C GLN A 319 -11.19 -24.00 15.66
N GLU A 320 -10.75 -23.11 16.55
CA GLU A 320 -10.55 -21.68 16.28
C GLU A 320 -9.41 -21.39 15.28
N LEU A 321 -8.35 -22.21 15.29
CA LEU A 321 -7.17 -22.07 14.42
C LEU A 321 -7.15 -23.05 13.21
N ASP A 322 -8.30 -23.66 12.89
CA ASP A 322 -8.53 -24.61 11.79
C ASP A 322 -7.49 -25.75 11.73
N GLY A 323 -7.49 -26.57 12.77
CA GLY A 323 -6.61 -27.73 12.96
C GLY A 323 -6.65 -28.78 11.84
N VAL A 324 -7.72 -28.79 11.04
CA VAL A 324 -7.84 -29.64 9.84
C VAL A 324 -6.88 -29.21 8.73
N ARG A 325 -6.36 -27.97 8.77
CA ARG A 325 -5.38 -27.42 7.83
C ARG A 325 -3.97 -27.23 8.42
N TRP A 326 -3.70 -27.72 9.62
CA TRP A 326 -2.35 -27.72 10.19
C TRP A 326 -1.41 -28.68 9.44
N ARG A 327 -0.08 -28.48 9.56
CA ARG A 327 0.93 -29.36 8.95
C ARG A 327 1.09 -30.68 9.72
N ASP A 328 1.04 -30.62 11.05
CA ASP A 328 0.94 -31.77 11.94
C ASP A 328 -0.14 -31.50 13.01
N ALA A 329 -0.98 -32.50 13.21
CA ALA A 329 -2.08 -32.54 14.16
C ALA A 329 -2.15 -33.92 14.85
N THR A 330 -1.04 -34.65 14.89
CA THR A 330 -0.98 -36.02 15.42
C THR A 330 -1.47 -36.07 16.87
N GLY A 331 -2.41 -36.97 17.15
CA GLY A 331 -3.00 -37.14 18.49
C GLY A 331 -4.14 -36.17 18.85
N TRP A 332 -4.29 -35.04 18.15
CA TRP A 332 -5.34 -34.06 18.44
C TRP A 332 -6.75 -34.63 18.22
N LEU A 333 -7.69 -34.21 19.07
CA LEU A 333 -9.06 -34.75 19.16
C LEU A 333 -9.14 -36.28 19.44
N SER A 334 -8.09 -36.90 20.00
CA SER A 334 -8.09 -38.33 20.35
C SER A 334 -8.11 -38.60 21.84
N ASP A 335 -8.51 -39.82 22.22
CA ASP A 335 -8.51 -40.29 23.63
C ASP A 335 -7.10 -40.45 24.23
N ALA A 336 -6.03 -40.20 23.47
CA ALA A 336 -4.66 -40.26 23.98
C ALA A 336 -4.40 -39.18 25.05
N PRO A 337 -3.51 -39.45 26.04
CA PRO A 337 -3.00 -38.45 26.98
C PRO A 337 -2.54 -37.17 26.28
N LEU A 338 -2.74 -36.00 26.90
CA LEU A 338 -2.40 -34.72 26.27
C LEU A 338 -0.90 -34.59 25.95
N GLY A 339 -0.02 -35.19 26.75
CA GLY A 339 1.43 -35.23 26.46
C GLY A 339 1.84 -36.09 25.27
N ASP A 340 0.91 -36.86 24.67
CA ASP A 340 1.12 -37.61 23.42
C ASP A 340 0.60 -36.84 22.18
N TRP A 341 0.01 -35.65 22.36
CA TRP A 341 -0.47 -34.80 21.26
C TRP A 341 0.67 -33.95 20.67
N TYR A 342 0.70 -33.77 19.35
CA TYR A 342 1.71 -32.98 18.66
C TYR A 342 1.81 -31.57 19.27
N GLY A 343 3.01 -31.18 19.68
CA GLY A 343 3.28 -29.86 20.27
C GLY A 343 2.91 -29.69 21.73
N VAL A 344 2.17 -30.62 22.34
CA VAL A 344 1.66 -30.47 23.71
C VAL A 344 2.60 -31.15 24.71
N THR A 345 2.96 -30.44 25.78
CA THR A 345 3.68 -31.00 26.93
C THR A 345 2.81 -30.88 28.16
N ALA A 346 2.52 -32.01 28.81
CA ALA A 346 1.76 -32.08 30.07
C ALA A 346 2.60 -32.66 31.22
N ASP A 347 2.22 -32.38 32.46
CA ASP A 347 2.79 -33.01 33.66
C ASP A 347 2.12 -34.36 34.00
N ALA A 348 2.49 -34.97 35.13
CA ALA A 348 2.02 -36.29 35.53
C ALA A 348 0.53 -36.30 35.94
N GLU A 349 0.01 -35.14 36.32
CA GLU A 349 -1.39 -34.88 36.67
C GLU A 349 -2.24 -34.56 35.42
N GLY A 350 -1.59 -34.27 34.28
CA GLY A 350 -2.23 -34.01 32.99
C GLY A 350 -2.40 -32.52 32.66
N THR A 351 -1.85 -31.61 33.46
CA THR A 351 -1.90 -30.16 33.21
C THR A 351 -0.88 -29.75 32.15
N VAL A 352 -1.30 -28.91 31.21
CA VAL A 352 -0.48 -28.45 30.09
C VAL A 352 0.55 -27.44 30.59
N THR A 353 1.83 -27.78 30.40
CA THR A 353 2.99 -26.96 30.78
C THR A 353 3.77 -26.44 29.57
N GLY A 354 3.50 -26.92 28.36
CA GLY A 354 4.07 -26.40 27.12
C GLY A 354 3.16 -26.62 25.91
N LEU A 355 3.18 -25.67 24.97
CA LEU A 355 2.47 -25.72 23.70
C LEU A 355 3.35 -25.14 22.58
N ASP A 356 3.86 -26.00 21.71
CA ASP A 356 4.62 -25.66 20.51
C ASP A 356 3.84 -26.06 19.25
N LEU A 357 3.21 -25.08 18.64
CA LEU A 357 2.54 -25.20 17.34
C LEU A 357 3.19 -24.26 16.32
N SER A 358 4.49 -24.01 16.48
CA SER A 358 5.26 -23.19 15.57
C SER A 358 5.30 -23.78 14.16
N ASN A 359 5.37 -22.92 13.15
CA ASN A 359 5.47 -23.30 11.74
C ASN A 359 4.34 -24.23 11.24
N ASN A 360 3.18 -24.28 11.91
CA ASN A 360 2.18 -25.32 11.71
C ASN A 360 1.06 -24.97 10.71
N ASN A 361 1.15 -23.85 9.98
CA ASN A 361 0.12 -23.40 9.01
C ASN A 361 -1.25 -23.09 9.67
N MET A 362 -1.23 -22.53 10.88
CA MET A 362 -2.43 -22.16 11.62
C MET A 362 -3.15 -20.97 10.94
N PHE A 363 -4.48 -21.03 10.86
CA PHE A 363 -5.32 -19.98 10.25
C PHE A 363 -6.46 -19.64 11.21
N GLY A 364 -6.56 -18.38 11.64
CA GLY A 364 -7.60 -17.93 12.57
C GLY A 364 -7.17 -16.72 13.40
N LEU A 365 -8.02 -16.30 14.33
CA LEU A 365 -7.68 -15.24 15.30
C LEU A 365 -6.89 -15.82 16.48
N PHE A 366 -6.14 -14.97 17.20
CA PHE A 366 -5.53 -15.38 18.47
C PHE A 366 -6.61 -15.91 19.44
N PRO A 367 -6.53 -17.17 19.90
CA PRO A 367 -7.59 -17.80 20.69
C PRO A 367 -7.59 -17.28 22.14
N GLU A 368 -8.68 -16.64 22.57
CA GLU A 368 -8.83 -16.15 23.96
C GLU A 368 -8.79 -17.31 24.97
N ALA A 369 -9.33 -18.48 24.60
CA ALA A 369 -9.33 -19.68 25.44
C ALA A 369 -7.94 -20.12 25.92
N LEU A 370 -6.88 -19.76 25.18
CA LEU A 370 -5.49 -20.09 25.53
C LEU A 370 -5.06 -19.52 26.88
N VAL A 371 -5.66 -18.39 27.33
CA VAL A 371 -5.35 -17.78 28.64
C VAL A 371 -5.93 -18.57 29.82
N GLU A 372 -6.69 -19.63 29.57
CA GLU A 372 -7.16 -20.59 30.57
C GLU A 372 -6.07 -21.62 30.96
N LEU A 373 -5.06 -21.87 30.10
CA LEU A 373 -3.96 -22.81 30.32
C LEU A 373 -2.92 -22.29 31.34
N THR A 374 -3.36 -21.96 32.56
CA THR A 374 -2.56 -21.27 33.59
C THR A 374 -1.29 -22.01 34.06
N GLY A 375 -1.17 -23.30 33.77
CA GLY A 375 0.05 -24.10 33.98
C GLY A 375 1.16 -23.88 32.95
N VAL A 376 0.88 -23.23 31.81
CA VAL A 376 1.79 -23.16 30.67
C VAL A 376 3.05 -22.33 30.96
N ARG A 377 4.21 -22.91 30.64
CA ARG A 377 5.55 -22.31 30.83
C ARG A 377 6.22 -21.96 29.51
N THR A 378 5.81 -22.60 28.42
CA THR A 378 6.37 -22.42 27.07
C THR A 378 5.23 -22.34 26.07
N LEU A 379 5.10 -21.21 25.38
CA LEU A 379 4.13 -21.02 24.30
C LEU A 379 4.86 -20.56 23.04
N LEU A 380 4.87 -21.41 22.02
CA LEU A 380 5.53 -21.17 20.74
C LEU A 380 4.48 -21.30 19.62
N LEU A 381 4.04 -20.17 19.08
CA LEU A 381 3.09 -20.10 17.95
C LEU A 381 3.72 -19.43 16.71
N HIS A 382 5.02 -19.15 16.76
CA HIS A 382 5.75 -18.40 15.74
C HIS A 382 5.83 -19.12 14.38
N GLY A 383 5.99 -18.38 13.28
CA GLY A 383 6.04 -18.94 11.93
C GLY A 383 4.67 -19.35 11.37
N ASN A 384 3.59 -18.74 11.86
CA ASN A 384 2.22 -18.96 11.40
C ASN A 384 1.66 -17.67 10.77
N PRO A 385 2.02 -17.34 9.52
CA PRO A 385 1.69 -16.05 8.89
C PRO A 385 0.18 -15.82 8.65
N LEU A 386 -0.66 -16.85 8.80
CA LEU A 386 -2.11 -16.75 8.67
C LEU A 386 -2.84 -16.66 10.03
N MET A 387 -2.10 -16.52 11.13
CA MET A 387 -2.63 -16.21 12.46
C MET A 387 -2.82 -14.70 12.61
N LEU A 388 -4.04 -14.28 12.95
CA LEU A 388 -4.56 -12.92 12.86
C LEU A 388 -5.12 -12.41 14.21
N GLY A 389 -5.65 -11.19 14.22
CA GLY A 389 -6.28 -10.59 15.40
C GLY A 389 -5.28 -9.88 16.29
N THR A 390 -5.60 -9.73 17.57
CA THR A 390 -4.78 -8.96 18.54
C THR A 390 -4.44 -9.81 19.75
N ILE A 391 -3.25 -9.63 20.32
CA ILE A 391 -2.87 -10.31 21.57
C ILE A 391 -3.75 -9.78 22.72
N PRO A 392 -4.53 -10.62 23.43
CA PRO A 392 -5.46 -10.15 24.43
C PRO A 392 -4.76 -9.81 25.75
N ALA A 393 -5.20 -8.75 26.42
CA ALA A 393 -4.58 -8.30 27.68
C ALA A 393 -4.69 -9.33 28.83
N SER A 394 -5.62 -10.27 28.73
CA SER A 394 -5.80 -11.42 29.63
C SER A 394 -4.60 -12.37 29.67
N ILE A 395 -3.73 -12.38 28.65
CA ILE A 395 -2.54 -13.25 28.58
C ILE A 395 -1.56 -13.01 29.75
N GLY A 396 -1.57 -11.82 30.37
CA GLY A 396 -0.80 -11.52 31.60
C GLY A 396 -1.15 -12.43 32.80
N ARG A 397 -2.29 -13.13 32.75
CA ARG A 397 -2.68 -14.16 33.74
C ARG A 397 -1.79 -15.40 33.71
N LEU A 398 -1.11 -15.67 32.59
CA LEU A 398 -0.24 -16.84 32.38
C LEU A 398 1.13 -16.65 33.07
N THR A 399 1.12 -16.27 34.36
CA THR A 399 2.30 -15.92 35.17
C THR A 399 3.35 -17.03 35.31
N SER A 400 3.01 -18.26 34.93
CA SER A 400 3.90 -19.42 34.79
C SER A 400 4.82 -19.35 33.56
N LEU A 401 4.57 -18.47 32.58
CA LEU A 401 5.31 -18.38 31.33
C LEU A 401 6.79 -18.02 31.54
N THR A 402 7.65 -18.82 30.93
CA THR A 402 9.11 -18.64 30.84
C THR A 402 9.56 -18.35 29.41
N SER A 403 8.82 -18.80 28.39
CA SER A 403 9.08 -18.48 26.99
C SER A 403 7.77 -18.21 26.25
N LEU A 404 7.68 -17.06 25.59
CA LEU A 404 6.57 -16.65 24.73
C LEU A 404 7.13 -16.24 23.36
N ARG A 405 6.75 -16.97 22.30
CA ARG A 405 7.17 -16.68 20.92
C ARG A 405 5.97 -16.65 19.98
N LEU A 406 5.68 -15.46 19.46
CA LEU A 406 4.58 -15.19 18.54
C LEU A 406 5.07 -14.57 17.21
N GLY A 407 6.39 -14.54 16.97
CA GLY A 407 6.96 -13.91 15.79
C GLY A 407 6.61 -14.57 14.44
N SER A 408 6.80 -13.85 13.34
CA SER A 408 6.42 -14.27 11.99
C SER A 408 4.94 -14.68 11.90
N THR A 409 4.05 -13.79 12.37
CA THR A 409 2.59 -13.94 12.37
C THR A 409 1.90 -12.62 12.00
N ALA A 410 0.69 -12.67 11.43
CA ALA A 410 -0.09 -11.47 11.09
C ALA A 410 -0.89 -10.91 12.30
N LEU A 411 -0.32 -10.98 13.50
CA LEU A 411 -0.89 -10.39 14.72
C LEU A 411 -0.80 -8.85 14.67
N THR A 412 -1.86 -8.20 15.15
CA THR A 412 -2.11 -6.75 15.03
C THR A 412 -2.44 -6.11 16.38
N GLY A 413 -2.65 -4.80 16.41
CA GLY A 413 -2.96 -4.05 17.62
C GLY A 413 -1.69 -3.56 18.32
N THR A 414 -1.61 -3.68 19.65
CA THR A 414 -0.53 -3.14 20.48
C THR A 414 -0.01 -4.19 21.45
N ILE A 415 1.28 -4.15 21.79
CA ILE A 415 1.85 -5.00 22.86
C ILE A 415 1.10 -4.67 24.18
N PRO A 416 0.41 -5.63 24.83
CA PRO A 416 -0.32 -5.35 26.07
C PRO A 416 0.61 -5.03 27.25
N SER A 417 0.35 -3.95 27.98
CA SER A 417 1.11 -3.60 29.20
C SER A 417 0.98 -4.66 30.32
N THR A 418 -0.04 -5.50 30.27
CA THR A 418 -0.18 -6.68 31.15
C THR A 418 0.92 -7.72 30.94
N PHE A 419 1.71 -7.65 29.87
CA PHE A 419 2.93 -8.47 29.72
C PHE A 419 3.86 -8.31 30.92
N GLY A 420 3.94 -7.12 31.53
CA GLY A 420 4.74 -6.87 32.74
C GLY A 420 4.31 -7.66 33.99
N GLN A 421 3.24 -8.46 33.92
CA GLN A 421 2.82 -9.41 34.96
C GLN A 421 3.53 -10.78 34.83
N LEU A 422 4.08 -11.09 33.66
CA LEU A 422 4.73 -12.37 33.33
C LEU A 422 6.15 -12.49 33.95
N THR A 423 6.30 -12.23 35.25
CA THR A 423 7.61 -12.04 35.93
C THR A 423 8.55 -13.25 35.96
N ALA A 424 8.12 -14.41 35.43
CA ALA A 424 8.95 -15.60 35.17
C ALA A 424 9.52 -15.66 33.74
N LEU A 425 9.12 -14.74 32.85
CA LEU A 425 9.46 -14.74 31.43
C LEU A 425 10.95 -14.46 31.20
N ARG A 426 11.55 -15.26 30.32
CA ARG A 426 12.97 -15.24 29.92
C ARG A 426 13.15 -14.86 28.46
N MET A 427 12.38 -15.54 27.59
CA MET A 427 12.28 -15.25 26.16
C MET A 427 10.95 -14.56 25.87
N LEU A 428 11.02 -13.39 25.22
CA LEU A 428 9.91 -12.78 24.51
C LEU A 428 10.33 -12.51 23.05
N ASP A 429 9.61 -13.13 22.11
CA ASP A 429 9.72 -12.86 20.67
C ASP A 429 8.34 -12.49 20.10
N LEU A 430 8.28 -11.32 19.46
CA LEU A 430 7.17 -10.78 18.69
C LEU A 430 7.66 -10.24 17.31
N ALA A 431 8.83 -10.67 16.84
CA ALA A 431 9.46 -10.16 15.63
C ALA A 431 8.70 -10.56 14.35
N ASP A 432 8.84 -9.85 13.24
CA ASP A 432 8.04 -10.08 12.01
C ASP A 432 6.52 -10.15 12.30
N THR A 433 5.97 -9.12 12.94
CA THR A 433 4.51 -9.03 13.22
C THR A 433 3.95 -7.64 12.92
N SER A 434 2.65 -7.58 12.63
CA SER A 434 1.91 -6.32 12.38
C SER A 434 1.49 -5.58 13.66
N LEU A 435 2.18 -5.81 14.79
CA LEU A 435 1.95 -5.11 16.05
C LEU A 435 2.45 -3.65 15.95
N SER A 436 1.82 -2.75 16.68
CA SER A 436 2.02 -1.31 16.50
C SER A 436 1.97 -0.53 17.82
N GLY A 437 2.29 0.76 17.76
CA GLY A 437 2.27 1.64 18.94
C GLY A 437 3.48 1.46 19.85
N PRO A 438 3.43 1.99 21.09
CA PRO A 438 4.59 2.05 21.97
C PRO A 438 4.93 0.73 22.64
N ILE A 439 6.23 0.54 22.88
CA ILE A 439 6.76 -0.49 23.78
C ILE A 439 6.29 -0.16 25.21
N PRO A 440 5.55 -1.05 25.91
CA PRO A 440 5.07 -0.75 27.26
C PRO A 440 6.23 -0.62 28.26
N PRO A 441 6.30 0.47 29.05
CA PRO A 441 7.29 0.58 30.13
C PRO A 441 7.19 -0.55 31.16
N GLU A 442 6.03 -1.20 31.29
CA GLU A 442 5.80 -2.37 32.13
C GLU A 442 6.65 -3.58 31.75
N LEU A 443 7.20 -3.67 30.53
CA LEU A 443 8.18 -4.71 30.18
C LEU A 443 9.45 -4.63 31.05
N GLY A 444 9.79 -3.46 31.58
CA GLY A 444 10.87 -3.29 32.56
C GLY A 444 10.63 -3.95 33.93
N ASN A 445 9.46 -4.56 34.15
CA ASN A 445 9.19 -5.40 35.33
C ASN A 445 9.64 -6.86 35.14
N LEU A 446 9.97 -7.27 33.91
CA LEU A 446 10.32 -8.65 33.55
C LEU A 446 11.78 -8.99 33.91
N VAL A 447 12.16 -8.86 35.17
CA VAL A 447 13.57 -8.93 35.63
C VAL A 447 14.28 -10.28 35.42
N GLN A 448 13.61 -11.29 34.87
CA GLN A 448 14.20 -12.56 34.42
C GLN A 448 14.42 -12.64 32.90
N LEU A 449 14.02 -11.62 32.13
CA LEU A 449 14.08 -11.59 30.67
C LEU A 449 15.53 -11.51 30.19
N ASP A 450 16.00 -12.57 29.55
CA ASP A 450 17.32 -12.70 28.92
C ASP A 450 17.28 -12.36 27.42
N THR A 451 16.12 -12.52 26.77
CA THR A 451 15.95 -12.32 25.33
C THR A 451 14.67 -11.53 25.03
N LEU A 452 14.82 -10.37 24.37
CA LEU A 452 13.71 -9.57 23.85
C LEU A 452 13.92 -9.27 22.36
N GLU A 453 13.04 -9.85 21.52
CA GLU A 453 13.05 -9.72 20.07
C GLU A 453 11.74 -9.06 19.59
N LEU A 454 11.85 -7.81 19.15
CA LEU A 454 10.77 -6.92 18.65
C LEU A 454 11.18 -6.27 17.32
N TRP A 455 11.99 -6.97 16.51
CA TRP A 455 12.54 -6.44 15.26
C TRP A 455 11.61 -6.75 14.07
N ASN A 456 11.62 -5.88 13.06
CA ASN A 456 10.65 -5.87 11.96
C ASN A 456 9.19 -5.86 12.44
N VAL A 457 8.83 -4.81 13.19
CA VAL A 457 7.51 -4.60 13.78
C VAL A 457 7.19 -3.09 13.71
N PRO A 458 6.00 -2.64 13.24
CA PRO A 458 5.65 -1.22 13.11
C PRO A 458 5.33 -0.51 14.46
N LEU A 459 6.16 -0.73 15.47
CA LEU A 459 6.18 -0.01 16.75
C LEU A 459 6.57 1.46 16.56
N SER A 460 6.16 2.32 17.50
CA SER A 460 6.37 3.77 17.46
C SER A 460 6.55 4.39 18.85
N GLY A 461 6.89 5.68 18.93
CA GLY A 461 7.22 6.32 20.21
C GLY A 461 8.64 5.97 20.67
N THR A 462 8.94 6.13 21.97
CA THR A 462 10.34 6.10 22.47
C THR A 462 10.72 4.77 23.13
N LEU A 463 12.03 4.46 23.14
CA LEU A 463 12.59 3.38 23.96
C LEU A 463 12.35 3.64 25.47
N PRO A 464 11.64 2.78 26.21
CA PRO A 464 11.38 3.03 27.63
C PRO A 464 12.65 2.91 28.49
N PRO A 465 13.01 3.92 29.30
CA PRO A 465 14.12 3.84 30.25
C PRO A 465 13.99 2.68 31.25
N GLU A 466 12.75 2.27 31.53
CA GLU A 466 12.35 1.08 32.29
C GLU A 466 13.06 -0.21 31.82
N LEU A 467 13.37 -0.36 30.53
CA LEU A 467 14.11 -1.52 30.02
C LEU A 467 15.50 -1.65 30.68
N GLY A 468 16.11 -0.55 31.12
CA GLY A 468 17.36 -0.55 31.89
C GLY A 468 17.28 -1.20 33.28
N ARG A 469 16.13 -1.74 33.69
CA ARG A 469 15.97 -2.61 34.88
C ARG A 469 16.33 -4.07 34.59
N LEU A 470 16.36 -4.47 33.32
CA LEU A 470 16.51 -5.85 32.87
C LEU A 470 17.99 -6.28 32.90
N THR A 471 18.61 -6.24 34.07
CA THR A 471 20.06 -6.50 34.25
C THR A 471 20.54 -7.89 33.79
N GLY A 472 19.63 -8.86 33.66
CA GLY A 472 19.88 -10.20 33.11
C GLY A 472 19.72 -10.32 31.59
N MET A 473 19.36 -9.24 30.88
CA MET A 473 19.22 -9.22 29.42
C MET A 473 20.53 -9.59 28.73
N GLU A 474 20.52 -10.63 27.89
CA GLU A 474 21.61 -11.03 27.01
C GLU A 474 21.43 -10.47 25.58
N ARG A 475 20.19 -10.46 25.06
CA ARG A 475 19.87 -10.02 23.69
C ARG A 475 18.68 -9.05 23.65
N LEU A 476 18.94 -7.81 23.26
CA LEU A 476 17.93 -6.76 23.04
C LEU A 476 17.88 -6.37 21.56
N TRP A 477 16.89 -6.87 20.83
CA TRP A 477 16.72 -6.63 19.39
C TRP A 477 15.41 -5.87 19.11
N ILE A 478 15.53 -4.59 18.78
CA ILE A 478 14.42 -3.66 18.47
C ILE A 478 14.88 -2.78 17.28
N GLY A 479 14.90 -3.35 16.08
CA GLY A 479 15.31 -2.67 14.85
C GLY A 479 14.39 -2.98 13.68
N PHE A 480 14.45 -2.18 12.61
CA PHE A 480 13.40 -2.12 11.58
C PHE A 480 12.02 -1.80 12.19
N THR A 481 11.93 -0.68 12.91
CA THR A 481 10.69 -0.17 13.53
C THR A 481 10.59 1.36 13.36
N ASN A 482 9.52 2.00 13.85
CA ASN A 482 9.39 3.47 13.85
C ASN A 482 9.64 4.09 15.24
N ILE A 483 10.44 3.42 16.08
CA ILE A 483 10.86 3.94 17.40
C ILE A 483 11.73 5.20 17.22
N GLU A 484 11.42 6.25 17.98
CA GLU A 484 11.97 7.61 17.87
C GLU A 484 12.61 8.10 19.18
N GLY A 485 13.24 9.29 19.12
CA GLY A 485 13.81 9.96 20.30
C GLY A 485 15.18 9.39 20.74
N PRO A 486 15.69 9.80 21.92
CA PRO A 486 17.04 9.46 22.33
C PRO A 486 17.17 8.05 22.91
N VAL A 487 18.34 7.43 22.71
CA VAL A 487 18.74 6.20 23.39
C VAL A 487 18.86 6.46 24.91
N PRO A 488 18.07 5.79 25.77
CA PRO A 488 18.10 6.05 27.21
C PRO A 488 19.45 5.66 27.85
N PRO A 489 20.06 6.52 28.69
CA PRO A 489 21.30 6.18 29.39
C PRO A 489 21.12 5.00 30.38
N GLU A 490 19.89 4.71 30.80
CA GLU A 490 19.50 3.55 31.61
C GLU A 490 19.81 2.21 30.93
N LEU A 491 19.85 2.14 29.59
CA LEU A 491 20.27 0.93 28.87
C LEU A 491 21.73 0.56 29.16
N GLY A 492 22.55 1.50 29.65
CA GLY A 492 23.89 1.22 30.20
C GLY A 492 23.90 0.37 31.48
N ASN A 493 22.75 -0.05 32.00
CA ASN A 493 22.64 -0.98 33.13
C ASN A 493 22.45 -2.46 32.70
N LEU A 494 22.30 -2.74 31.41
CA LEU A 494 22.11 -4.09 30.87
C LEU A 494 23.42 -4.90 30.85
N THR A 495 24.11 -5.02 31.99
CA THR A 495 25.51 -5.49 32.04
C THR A 495 25.75 -6.94 31.59
N SER A 496 24.69 -7.73 31.42
CA SER A 496 24.74 -9.09 30.86
C SER A 496 24.62 -9.12 29.33
N ALA A 497 24.30 -7.99 28.69
CA ALA A 497 24.00 -7.94 27.26
C ALA A 497 25.23 -8.28 26.42
N THR A 498 25.11 -9.29 25.58
CA THR A 498 26.10 -9.69 24.56
C THR A 498 25.75 -9.12 23.19
N SER A 499 24.46 -8.84 22.94
CA SER A 499 23.98 -8.32 21.66
C SER A 499 22.89 -7.25 21.83
N VAL A 500 23.11 -6.08 21.22
CA VAL A 500 22.13 -5.00 21.12
C VAL A 500 21.97 -4.61 19.65
N PHE A 501 20.75 -4.78 19.13
CA PHE A 501 20.37 -4.43 17.77
C PHE A 501 19.25 -3.39 17.82
N LEU A 502 19.58 -2.14 17.48
CA LEU A 502 18.63 -1.02 17.43
C LEU A 502 18.65 -0.32 16.06
N ALA A 503 19.08 -1.03 15.02
CA ALA A 503 19.30 -0.48 13.68
C ALA A 503 17.99 -0.27 12.89
N ALA A 504 18.01 0.59 11.87
CA ALA A 504 16.84 1.02 11.09
C ALA A 504 15.63 1.43 11.96
N ASN A 505 15.80 2.48 12.76
CA ASN A 505 14.71 3.19 13.46
C ASN A 505 14.91 4.72 13.27
N ARG A 506 14.26 5.54 14.10
CA ARG A 506 14.35 7.02 14.09
C ARG A 506 14.97 7.57 15.38
N LEU A 507 15.93 6.83 15.95
CA LEU A 507 16.62 7.23 17.17
C LEU A 507 17.48 8.47 16.89
N SER A 508 17.46 9.44 17.79
CA SER A 508 17.98 10.79 17.55
C SER A 508 18.75 11.36 18.73
N GLY A 509 19.53 12.41 18.47
CA GLY A 509 20.35 13.06 19.51
C GLY A 509 21.61 12.26 19.89
N PRO A 510 22.25 12.58 21.04
CA PRO A 510 23.57 12.09 21.37
C PRO A 510 23.59 10.67 21.96
N LEU A 511 24.57 9.87 21.52
CA LEU A 511 24.88 8.57 22.08
C LEU A 511 25.22 8.65 23.59
N PRO A 512 24.53 7.92 24.48
CA PRO A 512 24.76 8.04 25.91
C PRO A 512 26.11 7.43 26.34
N PRO A 513 26.96 8.17 27.08
CA PRO A 513 28.21 7.65 27.64
C PRO A 513 28.02 6.44 28.57
N GLY A 514 26.82 6.27 29.13
CA GLY A 514 26.47 5.18 30.05
C GLY A 514 26.59 3.77 29.46
N LEU A 515 26.45 3.62 28.12
CA LEU A 515 26.63 2.32 27.44
C LEU A 515 28.06 1.78 27.58
N GLY A 516 29.04 2.61 27.93
CA GLY A 516 30.41 2.18 28.27
C GLY A 516 30.53 1.24 29.48
N ARG A 517 29.43 0.97 30.19
CA ARG A 517 29.34 -0.04 31.26
C ARG A 517 29.07 -1.46 30.75
N LEU A 518 28.69 -1.62 29.49
CA LEU A 518 28.29 -2.91 28.90
C LEU A 518 29.52 -3.76 28.56
N GLY A 519 30.28 -4.16 29.58
CA GLY A 519 31.55 -4.90 29.42
C GLY A 519 31.42 -6.27 28.74
N SER A 520 30.22 -6.87 28.79
CA SER A 520 29.88 -8.15 28.15
C SER A 520 29.45 -8.01 26.69
N LEU A 521 29.28 -6.79 26.17
CA LEU A 521 28.70 -6.57 24.85
C LEU A 521 29.69 -6.96 23.75
N GLU A 522 29.29 -7.89 22.90
CA GLU A 522 30.06 -8.36 21.75
C GLU A 522 29.68 -7.58 20.48
N ARG A 523 28.38 -7.24 20.31
CA ARG A 523 27.85 -6.68 19.06
C ARG A 523 26.85 -5.55 19.34
N LEU A 524 27.13 -4.37 18.80
CA LEU A 524 26.28 -3.19 18.89
C LEU A 524 25.97 -2.66 17.47
N TRP A 525 24.71 -2.77 17.06
CA TRP A 525 24.23 -2.25 15.79
C TRP A 525 23.26 -1.07 16.02
N LEU A 526 23.64 0.08 15.46
CA LEU A 526 22.96 1.37 15.58
C LEU A 526 22.82 2.05 14.19
N TYR A 527 22.97 1.30 13.09
CA TYR A 527 22.97 1.88 11.76
C TYR A 527 21.58 2.40 11.34
N GLY A 528 21.54 3.38 10.43
CA GLY A 528 20.32 3.92 9.84
C GLY A 528 19.42 4.61 10.86
N GLN A 529 19.84 5.77 11.39
CA GLN A 529 19.08 6.60 12.33
C GLN A 529 19.40 8.10 12.17
N ASP A 530 18.77 8.92 13.01
CA ASP A 530 19.02 10.35 13.19
C ASP A 530 20.01 10.65 14.34
N LEU A 531 20.85 9.68 14.76
CA LEU A 531 21.77 9.84 15.89
C LEU A 531 22.86 10.86 15.55
N SER A 532 23.23 11.70 16.53
CA SER A 532 24.07 12.88 16.30
C SER A 532 25.07 13.15 17.43
N GLY A 533 25.89 14.18 17.29
CA GLY A 533 26.99 14.47 18.21
C GLY A 533 28.13 13.45 18.08
N SER A 534 28.97 13.33 19.11
CA SER A 534 30.22 12.55 19.02
C SER A 534 30.15 11.17 19.68
N LEU A 535 30.84 10.21 19.07
CA LEU A 535 31.17 8.90 19.66
C LEU A 535 31.74 9.06 21.09
N PRO A 536 31.14 8.43 22.14
CA PRO A 536 31.58 8.65 23.51
C PRO A 536 32.92 7.97 23.85
N ALA A 537 33.89 8.73 24.36
CA ALA A 537 35.15 8.19 24.88
C ALA A 537 34.94 7.24 26.09
N ALA A 538 33.85 7.42 26.84
CA ALA A 538 33.47 6.56 27.96
C ALA A 538 33.19 5.10 27.54
N TRP A 539 32.93 4.84 26.25
CA TRP A 539 32.69 3.50 25.72
C TRP A 539 33.90 2.55 25.79
N THR A 540 35.08 3.05 26.17
CA THR A 540 36.28 2.23 26.42
C THR A 540 36.07 1.05 27.38
N GLY A 541 35.03 1.09 28.23
CA GLY A 541 34.66 -0.02 29.13
C GLY A 541 33.89 -1.18 28.49
N MET A 542 33.49 -1.11 27.21
CA MET A 542 32.91 -2.25 26.47
C MET A 542 34.00 -3.22 26.03
N THR A 543 34.62 -3.91 26.99
CA THR A 543 35.86 -4.68 26.78
C THR A 543 35.73 -5.88 25.85
N SER A 544 34.53 -6.44 25.71
CA SER A 544 34.26 -7.62 24.88
C SER A 544 33.86 -7.30 23.43
N LEU A 545 33.74 -6.01 23.07
CA LEU A 545 33.11 -5.59 21.82
C LEU A 545 33.92 -6.04 20.59
N GLU A 546 33.30 -6.89 19.77
CA GLU A 546 33.84 -7.44 18.52
C GLU A 546 33.40 -6.62 17.31
N ILE A 547 32.16 -6.13 17.32
CA ILE A 547 31.51 -5.42 16.20
C ILE A 547 30.81 -4.16 16.74
N LEU A 548 31.22 -3.02 16.21
CA LEU A 548 30.52 -1.74 16.36
C LEU A 548 30.07 -1.24 14.99
N ASP A 549 28.77 -1.09 14.81
CA ASP A 549 28.15 -0.60 13.59
C ASP A 549 27.26 0.61 13.87
N VAL A 550 27.61 1.75 13.29
CA VAL A 550 26.96 3.06 13.43
C VAL A 550 26.75 3.74 12.08
N ALA A 551 26.79 2.99 10.97
CA ALA A 551 26.68 3.55 9.62
C ALA A 551 25.34 4.27 9.36
N ASN A 552 25.28 5.17 8.37
CA ASN A 552 24.09 5.93 7.99
C ASN A 552 23.45 6.66 9.18
N ASN A 553 24.20 7.62 9.73
CA ASN A 553 23.82 8.44 10.88
C ASN A 553 24.38 9.87 10.73
N ASN A 554 24.11 10.75 11.70
CA ASN A 554 24.58 12.14 11.74
C ASN A 554 25.68 12.34 12.81
N LEU A 555 26.50 11.32 13.08
CA LEU A 555 27.57 11.36 14.08
C LEU A 555 28.77 12.17 13.58
N SER A 556 29.43 12.90 14.48
CA SER A 556 30.43 13.92 14.15
C SER A 556 31.61 13.96 15.12
N GLY A 557 32.66 14.71 14.77
CA GLY A 557 33.88 14.79 15.57
C GLY A 557 34.81 13.59 15.36
N ALA A 558 35.75 13.35 16.28
CA ALA A 558 36.79 12.34 16.12
C ALA A 558 36.45 11.00 16.81
N VAL A 559 36.98 9.91 16.24
CA VAL A 559 36.94 8.58 16.88
C VAL A 559 37.75 8.62 18.19
N PRO A 560 37.20 8.17 19.34
CA PRO A 560 37.93 8.18 20.61
C PRO A 560 38.96 7.06 20.77
N GLU A 561 39.92 7.29 21.67
CA GLU A 561 40.88 6.29 22.15
C GLU A 561 40.23 5.25 23.09
N TRP A 562 39.53 4.27 22.49
CA TRP A 562 38.92 3.15 23.22
C TRP A 562 39.95 2.08 23.63
N THR A 563 40.84 2.45 24.54
CA THR A 563 41.92 1.61 25.09
C THR A 563 41.48 0.26 25.68
N GLY A 564 40.21 0.08 26.09
CA GLY A 564 39.71 -1.17 26.65
C GLY A 564 38.99 -2.11 25.65
N MET A 565 38.58 -1.66 24.46
CA MET A 565 37.91 -2.48 23.44
C MET A 565 38.89 -3.40 22.70
N ALA A 566 39.62 -4.27 23.41
CA ALA A 566 40.73 -5.04 22.84
C ALA A 566 40.31 -6.04 21.74
N ASN A 567 39.04 -6.44 21.71
CA ASN A 567 38.51 -7.43 20.78
C ASN A 567 37.92 -6.83 19.47
N LEU A 568 37.95 -5.51 19.29
CA LEU A 568 37.23 -4.83 18.20
C LEU A 568 37.75 -5.24 16.81
N SER A 569 37.00 -6.13 16.17
CA SER A 569 37.33 -6.76 14.88
C SER A 569 36.65 -6.09 13.68
N ALA A 570 35.54 -5.40 13.91
CA ALA A 570 34.82 -4.64 12.90
C ALA A 570 34.36 -3.28 13.46
N PHE A 571 34.76 -2.21 12.78
CA PHE A 571 34.20 -0.87 12.96
C PHE A 571 33.58 -0.41 11.63
N ILE A 572 32.28 -0.20 11.64
CA ILE A 572 31.47 0.16 10.48
C ILE A 572 30.74 1.48 10.82
N ALA A 573 31.04 2.53 10.07
CA ALA A 573 30.57 3.90 10.34
C ALA A 573 30.40 4.71 9.04
N ASP A 574 30.28 4.02 7.91
CA ASP A 574 30.05 4.62 6.59
C ASP A 574 28.81 5.54 6.60
N GLY A 575 28.79 6.63 5.85
CA GLY A 575 27.65 7.58 5.82
C GLY A 575 27.46 8.32 7.14
N ASN A 576 28.41 9.18 7.52
CA ASN A 576 28.40 9.97 8.74
C ASN A 576 29.15 11.32 8.55
N GLN A 577 29.36 12.08 9.63
CA GLN A 577 30.17 13.31 9.66
C GLN A 577 31.42 13.19 10.55
N LEU A 578 31.91 11.96 10.80
CA LEU A 578 33.11 11.70 11.60
C LEU A 578 34.37 12.24 10.89
N SER A 579 35.40 12.55 11.67
CA SER A 579 36.53 13.37 11.22
C SER A 579 37.81 13.11 12.01
N GLY A 580 38.90 13.78 11.62
CA GLY A 580 40.19 13.67 12.31
C GLY A 580 41.01 12.48 11.80
N SER A 581 41.60 11.71 12.72
CA SER A 581 42.54 10.63 12.41
C SER A 581 41.96 9.25 12.70
N LEU A 582 42.33 8.26 11.87
CA LEU A 582 42.02 6.85 12.07
C LEU A 582 42.99 6.12 13.04
N ALA A 583 44.00 6.80 13.61
CA ALA A 583 44.97 6.21 14.54
C ALA A 583 44.35 5.32 15.65
N PRO A 584 43.26 5.72 16.35
CA PRO A 584 42.63 4.89 17.40
C PRO A 584 42.10 3.51 16.92
N LEU A 585 41.96 3.35 15.60
CA LEU A 585 41.48 2.15 14.91
C LEU A 585 42.64 1.38 14.26
N VAL A 586 43.54 2.06 13.54
CA VAL A 586 44.61 1.37 12.76
C VAL A 586 45.82 0.96 13.61
N GLU A 587 46.03 1.56 14.78
CA GLU A 587 47.06 1.13 15.74
C GLU A 587 46.67 -0.16 16.51
N ARG A 588 45.47 -0.69 16.27
CA ARG A 588 44.94 -1.90 16.91
C ARG A 588 45.40 -3.18 16.19
N THR A 589 45.59 -4.25 16.95
CA THR A 589 45.78 -5.61 16.44
C THR A 589 44.45 -6.31 16.22
N GLY A 590 44.32 -7.18 15.21
CA GLY A 590 43.12 -8.00 14.99
C GLY A 590 41.92 -7.29 14.33
N LEU A 591 42.01 -6.00 14.02
CA LEU A 591 40.98 -5.29 13.24
C LEU A 591 40.89 -5.92 11.83
N SER A 592 39.73 -6.44 11.46
CA SER A 592 39.52 -7.15 10.20
C SER A 592 38.60 -6.44 9.22
N ARG A 593 37.69 -5.58 9.71
CA ARG A 593 36.81 -4.76 8.86
C ARG A 593 36.84 -3.31 9.34
N LEU A 594 37.14 -2.40 8.42
CA LEU A 594 37.05 -0.97 8.63
C LEU A 594 36.20 -0.38 7.50
N GLY A 595 35.00 0.08 7.84
CA GLY A 595 34.12 0.86 6.97
C GLY A 595 33.94 2.26 7.56
N VAL A 596 34.40 3.28 6.85
CA VAL A 596 34.26 4.70 7.21
C VAL A 596 34.05 5.56 5.96
N SER A 597 33.47 5.00 4.89
CA SER A 597 33.16 5.78 3.69
C SER A 597 32.22 6.95 3.98
N ASP A 598 32.17 7.95 3.11
CA ASP A 598 31.18 9.04 3.15
C ASP A 598 31.21 9.79 4.51
N ASN A 599 32.36 10.39 4.80
CA ASN A 599 32.73 11.02 6.07
C ASN A 599 33.73 12.19 5.86
N ASN A 600 34.15 12.84 6.96
CA ASN A 600 35.09 13.97 6.97
C ASN A 600 36.49 13.59 7.53
N PHE A 601 36.95 12.34 7.36
CA PHE A 601 38.34 11.98 7.71
C PHE A 601 39.31 12.58 6.69
N ALA A 602 40.50 12.99 7.17
CA ALA A 602 41.42 13.80 6.38
C ALA A 602 42.90 13.49 6.66
N GLY A 603 43.77 13.87 5.71
CA GLY A 603 45.21 13.64 5.79
C GLY A 603 45.66 12.42 4.98
N PRO A 604 46.86 11.86 5.23
CA PRO A 604 47.34 10.68 4.51
C PRO A 604 46.60 9.41 4.93
N LEU A 605 46.53 8.44 4.02
CA LEU A 605 46.11 7.07 4.34
C LEU A 605 47.01 6.48 5.44
N ALA A 606 46.41 5.96 6.51
CA ALA A 606 47.11 5.59 7.73
C ALA A 606 47.70 4.17 7.68
N GLU A 607 48.81 3.93 8.37
CA GLU A 607 49.46 2.62 8.43
C GLU A 607 48.83 1.73 9.51
N PHE A 608 48.59 0.46 9.20
CA PHE A 608 48.03 -0.51 10.15
C PHE A 608 49.13 -1.17 10.98
N ALA A 609 48.91 -1.30 12.29
CA ALA A 609 49.80 -2.04 13.19
C ALA A 609 49.74 -3.57 12.94
N ASP A 610 48.56 -4.07 12.56
CA ASP A 610 48.32 -5.45 12.13
C ASP A 610 47.67 -5.47 10.74
N PRO A 611 48.45 -5.30 9.66
CA PRO A 611 47.91 -5.36 8.30
C PRO A 611 47.50 -6.79 7.89
N ALA A 612 47.86 -7.81 8.67
CA ALA A 612 47.57 -9.20 8.33
C ALA A 612 46.13 -9.63 8.72
N SER A 613 45.47 -8.92 9.64
CA SER A 613 44.08 -9.18 10.03
C SER A 613 43.04 -8.54 9.09
N VAL A 614 43.40 -7.46 8.39
CA VAL A 614 42.48 -6.65 7.58
C VAL A 614 41.99 -7.42 6.34
N THR A 615 40.67 -7.61 6.24
CA THR A 615 39.99 -8.29 5.12
C THR A 615 39.10 -7.37 4.29
N ILE A 616 38.50 -6.34 4.90
CA ILE A 616 37.67 -5.32 4.23
C ILE A 616 38.12 -3.94 4.70
N LEU A 617 38.41 -3.05 3.74
CA LEU A 617 38.77 -1.65 3.99
C LEU A 617 38.00 -0.75 3.03
N ARG A 618 37.04 0.03 3.56
CA ARG A 618 36.28 1.06 2.84
C ARG A 618 36.55 2.42 3.48
N LEU A 619 37.11 3.33 2.69
CA LEU A 619 37.52 4.67 3.12
C LEU A 619 37.00 5.78 2.19
N GLY A 620 36.15 5.46 1.21
CA GLY A 620 35.78 6.37 0.11
C GLY A 620 34.95 7.59 0.55
N GLY A 621 34.66 8.55 -0.33
CA GLY A 621 33.84 9.73 0.02
C GLY A 621 34.41 10.52 1.21
N ASN A 622 35.71 10.75 1.23
CA ASN A 622 36.46 11.33 2.35
C ASN A 622 37.58 12.27 1.86
N GLN A 623 38.13 13.06 2.78
CA GLN A 623 39.16 14.08 2.51
C GLN A 623 40.60 13.53 2.61
N PHE A 624 40.81 12.25 2.28
CA PHE A 624 42.14 11.64 2.28
C PHE A 624 43.03 12.16 1.14
N THR A 625 44.34 12.17 1.35
CA THR A 625 45.32 12.88 0.52
C THR A 625 46.59 12.06 0.27
N GLY A 626 47.27 12.37 -0.84
CA GLY A 626 48.58 11.79 -1.16
C GLY A 626 48.51 10.41 -1.84
N PRO A 627 49.63 9.68 -1.91
CA PRO A 627 49.71 8.40 -2.62
C PRO A 627 49.36 7.19 -1.73
N LEU A 628 49.01 6.08 -2.38
CA LEU A 628 48.84 4.78 -1.72
C LEU A 628 50.15 4.37 -0.99
N PRO A 629 50.13 4.17 0.34
CA PRO A 629 51.35 3.99 1.13
C PRO A 629 51.99 2.62 0.89
N ALA A 630 53.32 2.55 0.99
CA ALA A 630 54.06 1.30 0.70
C ALA A 630 53.74 0.17 1.69
N SER A 631 53.33 0.50 2.91
CA SER A 631 52.88 -0.44 3.96
C SER A 631 51.62 -1.22 3.59
N TYR A 632 50.75 -0.72 2.69
CA TYR A 632 49.59 -1.46 2.20
C TYR A 632 49.98 -2.75 1.44
N SER A 633 51.24 -2.89 1.01
CA SER A 633 51.78 -4.16 0.50
C SER A 633 51.73 -5.32 1.50
N ALA A 634 51.59 -5.03 2.80
CA ALA A 634 51.47 -6.04 3.86
C ALA A 634 50.03 -6.51 4.12
N LEU A 635 49.00 -5.92 3.46
CA LEU A 635 47.58 -6.24 3.61
C LEU A 635 47.20 -7.60 2.97
N SER A 636 47.90 -8.67 3.34
CA SER A 636 47.89 -9.95 2.63
C SER A 636 46.55 -10.73 2.73
N ALA A 637 45.71 -10.41 3.71
CA ALA A 637 44.36 -10.97 3.87
C ALA A 637 43.25 -10.14 3.18
N LEU A 638 43.57 -8.98 2.61
CA LEU A 638 42.60 -8.04 2.04
C LEU A 638 41.84 -8.66 0.87
N ARG A 639 40.50 -8.64 0.97
CA ARG A 639 39.56 -9.11 -0.05
C ARG A 639 38.87 -7.94 -0.74
N GLU A 640 38.62 -6.86 -0.02
CA GLU A 640 37.92 -5.68 -0.52
C GLU A 640 38.66 -4.40 -0.10
N LEU A 641 39.00 -3.58 -1.09
CA LEU A 641 39.59 -2.26 -0.93
C LEU A 641 38.76 -1.24 -1.71
N ASP A 642 38.04 -0.37 -0.99
CA ASP A 642 37.27 0.74 -1.56
C ASP A 642 37.87 2.07 -1.13
N LEU A 643 38.41 2.79 -2.09
CA LEU A 643 39.04 4.11 -1.95
C LEU A 643 38.42 5.09 -2.97
N SER A 644 37.15 4.91 -3.33
CA SER A 644 36.45 5.73 -4.32
C SER A 644 36.15 7.14 -3.80
N ASP A 645 36.05 8.14 -4.68
CA ASP A 645 35.80 9.54 -4.32
C ASP A 645 36.71 10.06 -3.18
N LEU A 646 38.03 10.01 -3.42
CA LEU A 646 39.04 10.64 -2.56
C LEU A 646 39.75 11.75 -3.34
N PRO A 647 39.19 12.97 -3.42
CA PRO A 647 39.70 14.03 -4.32
C PRO A 647 41.15 14.47 -4.05
N GLY A 648 41.74 14.12 -2.90
CA GLY A 648 43.16 14.32 -2.60
C GLY A 648 44.09 13.14 -2.91
N LEU A 649 43.56 11.96 -3.25
CA LEU A 649 44.32 10.75 -3.54
C LEU A 649 45.04 10.89 -4.88
N SER A 650 46.33 10.53 -4.93
CA SER A 650 47.21 10.96 -6.02
C SER A 650 48.33 9.99 -6.42
N GLY A 651 48.80 10.13 -7.66
CA GLY A 651 49.91 9.35 -8.22
C GLY A 651 49.50 8.02 -8.85
N ASN A 652 50.49 7.18 -9.13
CA ASN A 652 50.30 5.94 -9.90
C ASN A 652 49.89 4.76 -9.00
N LEU A 653 49.14 3.81 -9.56
CA LEU A 653 48.81 2.55 -8.89
C LEU A 653 50.09 1.70 -8.64
N PRO A 654 50.50 1.44 -7.38
CA PRO A 654 51.78 0.81 -7.10
C PRO A 654 51.89 -0.65 -7.52
N ASP A 655 53.11 -1.08 -7.86
CA ASP A 655 53.41 -2.45 -8.31
C ASP A 655 52.95 -3.54 -7.32
N TRP A 656 53.00 -3.28 -6.01
CA TRP A 656 52.63 -4.23 -4.96
C TRP A 656 51.13 -4.57 -4.92
N THR A 657 50.27 -3.77 -5.55
CA THR A 657 48.81 -4.05 -5.61
C THR A 657 48.53 -5.41 -6.27
N GLY A 658 49.30 -5.76 -7.31
CA GLY A 658 49.23 -7.07 -7.96
C GLY A 658 49.78 -8.24 -7.14
N ASP A 659 50.34 -7.99 -5.94
CA ASP A 659 50.80 -9.04 -5.04
C ASP A 659 49.83 -9.34 -3.87
N LEU A 660 48.74 -8.58 -3.73
CA LEU A 660 47.65 -8.83 -2.77
C LEU A 660 46.75 -10.02 -3.18
N ARG A 661 47.26 -11.25 -3.11
CA ARG A 661 46.61 -12.45 -3.71
C ARG A 661 45.23 -12.82 -3.17
N SER A 662 44.81 -12.24 -2.05
CA SER A 662 43.47 -12.42 -1.46
C SER A 662 42.41 -11.51 -2.08
N LEU A 663 42.81 -10.49 -2.86
CA LEU A 663 41.95 -9.40 -3.31
C LEU A 663 40.91 -9.87 -4.34
N GLU A 664 39.66 -9.47 -4.10
CA GLU A 664 38.47 -9.79 -4.88
C GLU A 664 37.82 -8.52 -5.45
N VAL A 665 37.83 -7.43 -4.68
CA VAL A 665 37.26 -6.12 -5.04
C VAL A 665 38.30 -5.01 -4.82
N LEU A 666 38.52 -4.18 -5.85
CA LEU A 666 39.35 -2.98 -5.80
C LEU A 666 38.63 -1.83 -6.49
N ARG A 667 38.28 -0.80 -5.74
CA ARG A 667 37.63 0.40 -6.25
C ARG A 667 38.49 1.62 -5.96
N LEU A 668 38.77 2.36 -7.02
CA LEU A 668 39.56 3.58 -7.06
C LEU A 668 38.82 4.61 -7.93
N ALA A 669 37.48 4.55 -7.97
CA ALA A 669 36.68 5.44 -8.80
C ALA A 669 36.80 6.90 -8.31
N ASP A 670 36.58 7.86 -9.21
CA ASP A 670 36.44 9.29 -8.92
C ASP A 670 37.63 9.89 -8.15
N ASN A 671 38.83 9.39 -8.49
CA ASN A 671 40.12 9.82 -7.96
C ASN A 671 40.95 10.58 -9.02
N PRO A 672 40.62 11.85 -9.35
CA PRO A 672 41.23 12.57 -10.48
C PRO A 672 42.73 12.85 -10.29
N GLY A 673 43.26 12.77 -9.06
CA GLY A 673 44.69 12.88 -8.78
C GLY A 673 45.48 11.59 -9.05
N MET A 674 44.82 10.42 -9.10
CA MET A 674 45.48 9.17 -9.47
C MET A 674 45.64 9.08 -10.98
N THR A 675 46.86 8.82 -11.47
CA THR A 675 47.18 8.95 -12.90
C THR A 675 48.16 7.91 -13.44
N GLY A 676 48.07 7.65 -14.75
CA GLY A 676 49.03 6.86 -15.51
C GLY A 676 48.69 5.36 -15.63
N PRO A 677 49.59 4.56 -16.24
CA PRO A 677 49.30 3.17 -16.54
C PRO A 677 49.19 2.30 -15.29
N VAL A 678 48.14 1.49 -15.18
CA VAL A 678 47.99 0.48 -14.11
C VAL A 678 49.09 -0.58 -14.20
N THR A 679 49.53 -1.12 -13.05
CA THR A 679 50.65 -2.07 -13.04
C THR A 679 50.32 -3.37 -13.77
N ARG A 680 51.28 -3.84 -14.57
CA ARG A 680 51.27 -5.15 -15.22
C ARG A 680 51.25 -6.32 -14.22
N ARG A 681 51.46 -6.10 -12.92
CA ARG A 681 51.32 -7.13 -11.89
C ARG A 681 49.87 -7.50 -11.58
N LEU A 682 48.88 -6.65 -11.86
CA LEU A 682 47.48 -6.94 -11.50
C LEU A 682 46.97 -8.29 -12.05
N ARG A 683 47.48 -8.73 -13.21
CA ARG A 683 47.21 -10.07 -13.78
C ARG A 683 47.58 -11.27 -12.90
N HIS A 684 48.26 -11.04 -11.78
CA HIS A 684 48.58 -12.06 -10.78
C HIS A 684 47.47 -12.25 -9.72
N LEU A 685 46.45 -11.39 -9.72
CA LEU A 685 45.29 -11.44 -8.82
C LEU A 685 44.23 -12.39 -9.40
N SER A 686 44.30 -13.67 -9.02
CA SER A 686 43.44 -14.73 -9.55
C SER A 686 42.09 -14.88 -8.83
N ARG A 687 41.84 -14.09 -7.79
CA ARG A 687 40.54 -13.99 -7.10
C ARG A 687 39.75 -12.73 -7.49
N MET A 688 40.37 -11.85 -8.28
CA MET A 688 39.79 -10.57 -8.63
C MET A 688 38.48 -10.77 -9.41
N ARG A 689 37.41 -10.16 -8.92
CA ARG A 689 36.08 -10.13 -9.57
C ARG A 689 35.64 -8.72 -9.95
N GLU A 690 36.18 -7.70 -9.28
CA GLU A 690 35.77 -6.31 -9.45
C GLU A 690 36.98 -5.35 -9.40
N PHE A 691 37.22 -4.61 -10.48
CA PHE A 691 38.27 -3.59 -10.56
C PHE A 691 37.76 -2.32 -11.24
N ASN A 692 37.40 -1.30 -10.46
CA ASN A 692 36.87 -0.03 -10.96
C ASN A 692 37.86 1.11 -10.71
N THR A 693 38.17 1.89 -11.76
CA THR A 693 38.95 3.13 -11.69
C THR A 693 38.32 4.27 -12.52
N SER A 694 37.01 4.21 -12.82
CA SER A 694 36.30 5.25 -13.57
C SER A 694 36.48 6.62 -12.91
N GLY A 695 36.66 7.70 -13.68
CA GLY A 695 36.85 9.05 -13.11
C GLY A 695 38.25 9.34 -12.53
N SER A 696 39.10 8.32 -12.38
CA SER A 696 40.54 8.53 -12.19
C SER A 696 41.25 8.74 -13.54
N GLY A 697 42.52 9.17 -13.49
CA GLY A 697 43.42 9.16 -14.65
C GLY A 697 44.22 7.86 -14.82
N LEU A 698 43.82 6.76 -14.17
CA LEU A 698 44.45 5.45 -14.33
C LEU A 698 43.99 4.78 -15.61
N CYS A 699 44.92 4.24 -16.41
CA CYS A 699 44.61 3.63 -17.70
C CYS A 699 45.28 2.25 -17.93
N LEU A 700 44.70 1.42 -18.79
CA LEU A 700 45.26 0.13 -19.21
C LEU A 700 46.40 0.33 -20.23
N PRO A 701 47.66 -0.04 -19.89
CA PRO A 701 48.79 0.14 -20.80
C PRO A 701 48.64 -0.74 -22.05
N SER A 702 48.63 -0.10 -23.21
CA SER A 702 48.56 -0.77 -24.51
C SER A 702 49.77 -1.72 -24.73
N GLY A 703 49.51 -2.85 -25.39
CA GLY A 703 50.53 -3.83 -25.76
C GLY A 703 50.86 -4.92 -24.72
N ASP A 704 50.14 -5.04 -23.60
CA ASP A 704 50.25 -6.20 -22.69
C ASP A 704 49.01 -7.10 -22.79
N GLU A 705 49.02 -8.05 -23.74
CA GLU A 705 47.90 -8.99 -23.95
C GLU A 705 47.55 -9.82 -22.70
N ALA A 706 48.50 -10.09 -21.82
CA ALA A 706 48.25 -10.88 -20.62
C ALA A 706 47.47 -10.08 -19.57
N LEU A 707 47.79 -8.79 -19.42
CA LEU A 707 47.02 -7.86 -18.60
C LEU A 707 45.62 -7.62 -19.20
N LEU A 708 45.52 -7.38 -20.51
CA LEU A 708 44.24 -7.18 -21.19
C LEU A 708 43.33 -8.42 -21.13
N ARG A 709 43.90 -9.63 -21.18
CA ARG A 709 43.16 -10.89 -21.02
C ARG A 709 42.72 -11.13 -19.58
N TRP A 710 43.51 -10.74 -18.59
CA TRP A 710 43.08 -10.76 -17.20
C TRP A 710 41.93 -9.78 -16.96
N TYR A 711 42.06 -8.54 -17.42
CA TYR A 711 41.03 -7.50 -17.31
C TYR A 711 39.69 -7.95 -17.91
N ARG A 712 39.70 -8.48 -19.14
CA ARG A 712 38.51 -9.02 -19.83
C ARG A 712 37.90 -10.28 -19.20
N ASN A 713 38.58 -10.88 -18.22
CA ASN A 713 38.08 -12.05 -17.49
C ASN A 713 37.50 -11.68 -16.11
N LEU A 714 37.57 -10.41 -15.71
CA LEU A 714 36.91 -9.92 -14.50
C LEU A 714 35.41 -9.76 -14.73
N THR A 715 34.59 -10.01 -13.72
CA THR A 715 33.13 -9.88 -13.83
C THR A 715 32.63 -8.43 -13.79
N ARG A 716 33.38 -7.51 -13.17
CA ARG A 716 33.12 -6.06 -13.13
C ARG A 716 34.47 -5.36 -13.36
N ALA A 717 34.64 -4.61 -14.45
CA ALA A 717 35.95 -4.00 -14.73
C ALA A 717 35.84 -2.73 -15.57
N ARG A 718 36.42 -1.64 -15.06
CA ARG A 718 36.22 -0.27 -15.55
C ARG A 718 37.51 0.53 -15.46
N VAL A 719 38.33 0.43 -16.51
CA VAL A 719 39.62 1.13 -16.65
C VAL A 719 39.82 1.54 -18.11
N ASP A 720 39.94 2.84 -18.36
CA ASP A 720 40.12 3.39 -19.70
C ASP A 720 41.39 2.83 -20.37
N PRO A 721 41.41 2.53 -21.67
CA PRO A 721 42.65 2.22 -22.38
C PRO A 721 43.59 3.44 -22.44
N CYS A 722 44.90 3.24 -22.28
CA CYS A 722 45.90 4.28 -22.51
C CYS A 722 46.05 4.56 -24.04
N GLU A 723 45.02 5.13 -24.67
CA GLU A 723 45.04 5.55 -26.07
C GLU A 723 45.71 6.91 -26.29
N THR A 724 46.13 7.16 -27.53
CA THR A 724 46.79 8.42 -27.89
C THR A 724 45.81 9.58 -27.98
N PRO A 725 46.09 10.75 -27.39
CA PRO A 725 45.14 11.84 -27.32
C PRO A 725 44.81 12.43 -28.70
N ALA A 726 43.52 12.39 -29.02
CA ALA A 726 42.86 13.21 -30.01
C ALA A 726 41.67 13.90 -29.32
N SER A 727 41.51 15.21 -29.53
CA SER A 727 40.35 15.94 -28.99
C SER A 727 39.05 15.35 -29.57
N GLN A 728 38.03 15.15 -28.72
CA GLN A 728 36.74 14.56 -29.09
C GLN A 728 35.58 15.50 -28.76
N ALA A 729 34.42 15.31 -29.41
CA ALA A 729 33.22 16.09 -29.14
C ALA A 729 31.94 15.29 -29.43
N TYR A 730 30.98 15.31 -28.51
CA TYR A 730 29.68 14.64 -28.64
C TYR A 730 28.59 15.37 -27.85
N LEU A 731 27.32 15.01 -28.08
CA LEU A 731 26.15 15.58 -27.40
C LEU A 731 25.49 14.53 -26.52
N VAL A 732 24.86 14.95 -25.42
CA VAL A 732 24.28 14.06 -24.38
C VAL A 732 22.97 14.60 -23.82
N GLN A 733 22.10 13.72 -23.30
CA GLN A 733 20.77 14.08 -22.76
C GLN A 733 20.37 13.37 -21.45
N GLY A 734 21.24 12.52 -20.91
CA GLY A 734 20.98 11.76 -19.70
C GLY A 734 22.19 10.87 -19.42
N VAL A 735 22.35 9.79 -20.17
CA VAL A 735 23.62 9.06 -20.22
C VAL A 735 24.63 9.80 -21.10
N GLN A 736 25.89 9.81 -20.68
CA GLN A 736 27.01 10.43 -21.37
C GLN A 736 28.29 9.59 -21.30
N SER A 737 28.60 8.84 -22.36
CA SER A 737 29.94 8.25 -22.51
C SER A 737 30.34 8.10 -23.97
N LEU A 738 31.62 8.29 -24.24
CA LEU A 738 32.29 7.94 -25.49
C LEU A 738 32.38 6.43 -25.72
N GLU A 739 32.48 5.62 -24.66
CA GLU A 739 32.53 4.16 -24.78
C GLU A 739 31.13 3.55 -24.93
N HIS A 740 30.12 4.16 -24.30
CA HIS A 740 28.73 3.69 -24.31
C HIS A 740 27.76 4.81 -24.78
N PRO A 741 27.88 5.29 -26.03
CA PRO A 741 27.02 6.36 -26.54
C PRO A 741 25.57 5.90 -26.67
N VAL A 742 24.64 6.80 -26.34
CA VAL A 742 23.19 6.60 -26.52
C VAL A 742 22.63 7.58 -27.56
N PRO A 743 21.55 7.23 -28.30
CA PRO A 743 20.91 8.15 -29.22
C PRO A 743 20.26 9.34 -28.52
N LEU A 744 20.24 10.50 -29.19
CA LEU A 744 19.55 11.70 -28.71
C LEU A 744 18.05 11.62 -29.00
N ILE A 745 17.24 12.23 -28.14
CA ILE A 745 15.80 12.37 -28.30
C ILE A 745 15.47 13.73 -28.92
N ALA A 746 14.74 13.72 -30.03
CA ALA A 746 14.32 14.93 -30.73
C ALA A 746 13.52 15.87 -29.82
N GLY A 747 13.81 17.17 -29.85
CA GLY A 747 13.09 18.19 -29.07
C GLY A 747 13.59 18.37 -27.63
N ARG A 748 14.36 17.43 -27.05
CA ARG A 748 15.00 17.61 -25.73
C ARG A 748 16.30 18.40 -25.86
N GLN A 749 16.57 19.26 -24.88
CA GLN A 749 17.87 19.94 -24.75
C GLN A 749 19.02 18.93 -24.61
N ALA A 750 20.21 19.28 -25.07
CA ALA A 750 21.38 18.42 -24.98
C ALA A 750 22.65 19.21 -24.60
N LEU A 751 23.59 18.57 -23.91
CA LEU A 751 24.89 19.18 -23.60
C LEU A 751 25.92 18.73 -24.65
N LEU A 752 26.44 19.65 -25.45
CA LEU A 752 27.63 19.41 -26.27
C LEU A 752 28.86 19.51 -25.36
N ARG A 753 29.60 18.40 -25.20
CA ARG A 753 30.90 18.39 -24.51
C ARG A 753 32.03 18.29 -25.53
N VAL A 754 33.02 19.18 -25.42
CA VAL A 754 34.23 19.20 -26.26
C VAL A 754 35.45 18.98 -25.38
N PHE A 755 36.10 17.84 -25.55
CA PHE A 755 37.27 17.43 -24.79
C PHE A 755 38.53 17.79 -25.58
N VAL A 756 39.32 18.72 -25.06
CA VAL A 756 40.60 19.11 -25.66
C VAL A 756 41.71 18.26 -25.03
N ALA A 757 42.50 17.55 -25.85
CA ALA A 757 43.57 16.70 -25.36
C ALA A 757 44.90 16.98 -26.07
N SER A 758 46.01 16.88 -25.33
CA SER A 758 47.37 17.20 -25.78
C SER A 758 48.30 15.97 -25.75
N ARG A 759 49.16 15.84 -26.77
CA ARG A 759 50.18 14.78 -26.84
C ARG A 759 51.33 14.96 -25.85
N GLN A 760 51.40 16.11 -25.19
CA GLN A 760 52.45 16.48 -24.23
C GLN A 760 51.81 17.17 -23.01
N ALA A 761 52.44 17.03 -21.83
CA ALA A 761 52.08 17.83 -20.67
C ALA A 761 52.23 19.33 -20.98
N THR A 762 51.37 20.15 -20.39
CA THR A 762 51.35 21.60 -20.59
C THR A 762 50.95 22.32 -19.31
N GLU A 763 51.17 23.63 -19.26
CA GLU A 763 50.65 24.54 -18.24
C GLU A 763 49.51 25.42 -18.79
N LEU A 764 49.17 25.28 -20.08
CA LEU A 764 48.14 26.07 -20.75
C LEU A 764 46.74 25.50 -20.47
N GLY A 765 45.79 26.39 -20.13
CA GLY A 765 44.37 26.09 -19.96
C GLY A 765 43.63 25.83 -21.28
N LEU A 766 42.31 25.69 -21.20
CA LEU A 766 41.47 25.33 -22.36
C LEU A 766 41.41 26.47 -23.40
N PRO A 767 41.65 26.19 -24.69
CA PRO A 767 41.60 27.20 -25.75
C PRO A 767 40.17 27.66 -26.03
N ARG A 768 40.04 28.71 -26.84
CA ARG A 768 38.77 29.07 -27.49
C ARG A 768 38.26 27.91 -28.33
N VAL A 769 36.99 27.55 -28.16
CA VAL A 769 36.28 26.53 -28.95
C VAL A 769 35.07 27.17 -29.63
N GLU A 770 34.78 26.77 -30.86
CA GLU A 770 33.62 27.21 -31.63
C GLU A 770 32.92 25.99 -32.26
N ALA A 771 31.63 25.80 -32.01
CA ALA A 771 30.83 24.72 -32.58
C ALA A 771 29.72 25.28 -33.47
N ARG A 772 29.59 24.73 -34.68
CA ARG A 772 28.64 25.16 -35.71
C ARG A 772 27.70 24.02 -36.08
N PHE A 773 26.40 24.27 -36.01
CA PHE A 773 25.34 23.31 -36.33
C PHE A 773 24.72 23.63 -37.70
N TYR A 774 24.37 22.58 -38.43
CA TYR A 774 23.85 22.64 -39.80
C TYR A 774 22.64 21.72 -39.96
N ARG A 775 21.70 22.08 -40.84
CA ARG A 775 20.58 21.22 -41.24
C ARG A 775 20.30 21.43 -42.73
N GLY A 776 20.29 20.35 -43.51
CA GLY A 776 20.19 20.45 -44.97
C GLY A 776 21.30 21.29 -45.63
N GLY A 777 22.50 21.28 -45.06
CA GLY A 777 23.66 22.06 -45.53
C GLY A 777 23.71 23.53 -45.08
N ASN A 778 22.60 24.12 -44.62
CA ASN A 778 22.57 25.50 -44.09
C ASN A 778 23.02 25.52 -42.62
N ARG A 779 23.79 26.53 -42.20
CA ARG A 779 24.13 26.74 -40.78
C ARG A 779 22.89 27.23 -40.03
N VAL A 780 22.49 26.52 -38.97
CA VAL A 780 21.30 26.83 -38.16
C VAL A 780 21.63 27.42 -36.79
N HIS A 781 22.79 27.08 -36.21
CA HIS A 781 23.22 27.59 -34.91
C HIS A 781 24.76 27.63 -34.79
N GLU A 782 25.26 28.43 -33.87
CA GLU A 782 26.70 28.63 -33.61
C GLU A 782 26.92 29.05 -32.15
N VAL A 783 27.79 28.33 -31.44
CA VAL A 783 28.21 28.63 -30.06
C VAL A 783 29.72 28.72 -29.99
N ALA A 784 30.24 29.58 -29.12
CA ALA A 784 31.68 29.72 -28.91
C ALA A 784 32.01 30.05 -27.46
N SER A 785 33.08 29.46 -26.94
CA SER A 785 33.66 29.81 -25.65
C SER A 785 34.74 30.89 -25.83
N PRO A 786 35.05 31.67 -24.79
CA PRO A 786 36.39 32.26 -24.68
C PRO A 786 37.42 31.13 -24.44
N ALA A 787 38.71 31.45 -24.56
CA ALA A 787 39.74 30.67 -23.88
C ALA A 787 39.56 30.80 -22.35
N ARG A 788 39.96 29.78 -21.59
CA ARG A 788 39.83 29.76 -20.13
C ARG A 788 41.18 29.45 -19.47
N ASP A 789 41.66 30.39 -18.66
CA ASP A 789 42.67 30.08 -17.65
C ASP A 789 42.08 29.09 -16.64
N GLY A 790 42.85 28.07 -16.24
CA GLY A 790 42.34 26.97 -15.43
C GLY A 790 43.29 25.77 -15.42
N PRO A 791 42.79 24.56 -15.10
CA PRO A 791 43.59 23.33 -15.14
C PRO A 791 44.20 23.10 -16.55
N PRO A 792 45.42 22.56 -16.65
CA PRO A 792 46.06 22.36 -17.94
C PRO A 792 45.32 21.35 -18.81
N ILE A 793 45.42 21.53 -20.14
CA ILE A 793 44.88 20.60 -21.15
C ILE A 793 45.41 19.17 -20.84
N PRO A 794 44.52 18.19 -20.58
CA PRO A 794 44.94 16.85 -20.17
C PRO A 794 45.57 16.06 -21.33
N GLN A 795 46.32 15.01 -21.00
CA GLN A 795 46.94 14.10 -21.98
C GLN A 795 46.05 12.92 -22.39
N TYR A 796 44.83 12.88 -21.87
CA TYR A 796 43.79 11.87 -22.06
C TYR A 796 42.43 12.56 -21.84
N LEU A 797 41.33 11.86 -22.09
CA LEU A 797 39.98 12.40 -21.91
C LEU A 797 39.53 12.20 -20.46
N LEU A 798 38.68 13.09 -19.95
CA LEU A 798 38.21 13.08 -18.56
C LEU A 798 36.70 13.33 -18.55
N GLU A 799 35.90 12.27 -18.72
CA GLU A 799 34.43 12.38 -18.72
C GLU A 799 33.90 12.87 -17.36
N GLY A 800 34.56 12.47 -16.26
CA GLY A 800 34.23 12.84 -14.88
C GLY A 800 34.62 14.26 -14.42
N ASP A 801 35.10 15.16 -15.30
CA ASP A 801 35.47 16.53 -14.92
C ASP A 801 34.90 17.56 -15.93
N LEU A 802 33.85 18.29 -15.53
CA LEU A 802 33.21 19.34 -16.33
C LEU A 802 34.14 20.53 -16.61
N ALA A 803 35.18 20.76 -15.80
CA ALA A 803 36.13 21.85 -16.00
C ALA A 803 37.23 21.50 -17.03
N ARG A 804 37.37 20.22 -17.41
CA ARG A 804 38.33 19.74 -18.43
C ARG A 804 37.75 19.67 -19.84
N SER A 805 36.44 19.76 -19.97
CA SER A 805 35.75 19.89 -21.26
C SER A 805 35.14 21.28 -21.43
N VAL A 806 35.12 21.77 -22.67
CA VAL A 806 34.32 22.96 -23.01
C VAL A 806 32.90 22.49 -23.31
N ASN A 807 31.96 22.89 -22.47
CA ASN A 807 30.57 22.44 -22.52
C ASN A 807 29.66 23.56 -23.02
N PHE A 808 28.66 23.20 -23.83
CA PHE A 808 27.63 24.10 -24.34
C PHE A 808 26.26 23.44 -24.23
N GLU A 809 25.29 24.12 -23.63
CA GLU A 809 23.88 23.71 -23.72
C GLU A 809 23.34 24.02 -25.12
N ILE A 810 22.71 23.03 -25.73
CA ILE A 810 22.17 23.06 -27.09
C ILE A 810 20.64 22.94 -27.01
N PRO A 811 19.89 24.00 -27.36
CA PRO A 811 18.43 24.00 -27.38
C PRO A 811 17.80 22.84 -28.16
N GLY A 812 16.69 22.29 -27.65
CA GLY A 812 16.07 21.07 -28.18
C GLY A 812 15.44 21.18 -29.58
N ASP A 813 15.13 22.39 -30.05
CA ASP A 813 14.70 22.65 -31.44
C ASP A 813 15.84 22.45 -32.46
N LEU A 814 17.10 22.50 -31.99
CA LEU A 814 18.29 22.13 -32.76
C LEU A 814 18.48 20.60 -32.81
N ILE A 815 18.07 19.87 -31.77
CA ILE A 815 18.16 18.41 -31.70
C ILE A 815 17.02 17.78 -32.51
N GLN A 816 17.27 17.59 -33.80
CA GLN A 816 16.32 17.01 -34.77
C GLN A 816 17.08 16.13 -35.79
N PRO A 817 16.45 15.08 -36.37
CA PRO A 817 17.06 14.23 -37.39
C PRO A 817 17.66 15.03 -38.57
N GLY A 818 18.79 14.57 -39.12
CA GLY A 818 19.51 15.25 -40.19
C GLY A 818 20.15 16.58 -39.79
N THR A 819 20.35 16.81 -38.49
CA THR A 819 21.19 17.89 -37.97
C THR A 819 22.63 17.40 -37.85
N GLU A 820 23.56 18.19 -38.37
CA GLU A 820 25.01 17.94 -38.32
C GLU A 820 25.70 19.00 -37.45
N PHE A 821 26.87 18.69 -36.89
CA PHE A 821 27.74 19.68 -36.26
C PHE A 821 29.22 19.51 -36.62
N LEU A 822 29.98 20.60 -36.46
CA LEU A 822 31.44 20.56 -36.49
C LEU A 822 32.00 21.52 -35.43
N VAL A 823 33.17 21.19 -34.89
CA VAL A 823 33.85 21.97 -33.87
C VAL A 823 35.22 22.42 -34.38
N HIS A 824 35.55 23.69 -34.15
CA HIS A 824 36.88 24.24 -34.26
C HIS A 824 37.46 24.45 -32.86
N ILE A 825 38.69 23.98 -32.64
CA ILE A 825 39.42 24.12 -31.38
C ILE A 825 40.64 24.98 -31.66
N ASP A 826 40.78 26.06 -30.91
CA ASP A 826 41.76 27.12 -31.13
C ASP A 826 41.73 27.69 -32.56
N PRO A 827 40.61 28.32 -32.98
CA PRO A 827 40.48 28.93 -34.31
C PRO A 827 41.41 30.14 -34.53
N GLU A 828 42.06 30.64 -33.47
CA GLU A 828 42.98 31.78 -33.50
C GLU A 828 44.46 31.34 -33.56
N GLY A 829 44.76 30.08 -33.24
CA GLY A 829 46.11 29.50 -33.34
C GLY A 829 47.05 29.83 -32.18
N ALA A 830 46.50 30.05 -30.97
CA ALA A 830 47.24 30.42 -29.78
C ALA A 830 48.11 29.30 -29.17
N LEU A 831 47.73 28.03 -29.34
CA LEU A 831 48.48 26.87 -28.81
C LEU A 831 49.60 26.43 -29.77
N PRO A 832 50.78 26.00 -29.28
CA PRO A 832 51.84 25.43 -30.11
C PRO A 832 51.44 24.13 -30.84
N GLU A 833 51.86 23.95 -32.10
CA GLU A 833 51.64 22.71 -32.85
C GLU A 833 52.27 21.47 -32.19
N SER A 834 53.33 21.65 -31.39
CA SER A 834 54.00 20.56 -30.67
C SER A 834 53.10 19.86 -29.63
N LEU A 835 52.05 20.53 -29.15
CA LEU A 835 51.04 19.92 -28.27
C LEU A 835 50.15 18.92 -29.03
N GLY A 836 50.13 18.94 -30.36
CA GLY A 836 49.42 17.95 -31.18
C GLY A 836 47.89 17.95 -31.03
N VAL A 837 47.31 19.04 -30.51
CA VAL A 837 45.88 19.21 -30.25
C VAL A 837 45.10 19.21 -31.57
N THR A 838 44.03 18.41 -31.66
CA THR A 838 43.13 18.37 -32.83
C THR A 838 42.42 19.72 -32.99
N ARG A 839 42.68 20.43 -34.10
CA ARG A 839 42.11 21.76 -34.40
C ARG A 839 40.66 21.74 -34.92
N ARG A 840 40.18 20.60 -35.40
CA ARG A 840 38.88 20.47 -36.05
C ARG A 840 38.30 19.07 -35.82
N ILE A 841 37.05 19.00 -35.36
CA ILE A 841 36.30 17.77 -35.13
C ILE A 841 35.02 17.83 -35.99
N PRO A 842 34.76 16.83 -36.86
CA PRO A 842 35.69 15.81 -37.33
C PRO A 842 36.83 16.47 -38.16
N SER A 843 37.88 15.71 -38.49
CA SER A 843 38.99 16.23 -39.31
C SER A 843 38.55 16.70 -40.70
N SER A 844 37.58 16.02 -41.31
CA SER A 844 36.92 16.39 -42.57
C SER A 844 35.40 16.13 -42.49
N GLY A 845 34.58 16.93 -43.19
CA GLY A 845 33.13 16.80 -43.14
C GLY A 845 32.50 17.39 -41.88
N LYS A 846 31.39 16.81 -41.41
CA LYS A 846 30.68 17.12 -40.16
C LYS A 846 30.30 15.81 -39.47
N ILE A 847 29.96 15.84 -38.19
CA ILE A 847 29.31 14.72 -37.49
C ILE A 847 27.80 14.89 -37.64
N GLU A 848 27.11 13.85 -38.11
CA GLU A 848 25.65 13.78 -38.05
C GLU A 848 25.21 13.33 -36.66
N LEU A 849 24.15 13.92 -36.12
CA LEU A 849 23.58 13.53 -34.83
C LEU A 849 22.67 12.30 -34.99
N ASP A 850 22.90 11.22 -34.24
CA ASP A 850 21.91 10.15 -34.07
C ASP A 850 20.77 10.68 -33.19
N VAL A 851 19.74 11.22 -33.84
CA VAL A 851 18.53 11.74 -33.20
C VAL A 851 17.35 10.84 -33.53
N ARG A 852 16.77 10.23 -32.49
CA ARG A 852 15.54 9.45 -32.58
C ARG A 852 14.34 10.31 -32.21
N GLN A 853 13.20 9.97 -32.81
CA GLN A 853 11.92 10.62 -32.57
C GLN A 853 10.87 9.53 -32.29
N PRO A 854 11.00 8.78 -31.17
CA PRO A 854 10.06 7.73 -30.83
C PRO A 854 8.65 8.32 -30.57
N PRO A 855 7.58 7.52 -30.66
CA PRO A 855 6.23 8.00 -30.40
C PRO A 855 6.08 8.49 -28.94
N PRO A 856 5.04 9.29 -28.62
CA PRO A 856 4.71 9.68 -27.25
C PRO A 856 4.38 8.49 -26.33
N LEU A 857 4.59 8.63 -25.02
CA LEU A 857 4.17 7.63 -24.03
C LEU A 857 2.72 7.87 -23.62
N GLU A 858 1.80 7.07 -24.14
CA GLU A 858 0.38 7.06 -23.72
C GLU A 858 0.21 6.33 -22.37
N VAL A 859 -0.27 7.03 -21.33
CA VAL A 859 -0.55 6.49 -19.99
C VAL A 859 -1.99 6.81 -19.56
N MET A 860 -2.66 5.86 -18.92
CA MET A 860 -3.92 6.02 -18.19
C MET A 860 -3.63 5.89 -16.69
N TRP A 861 -3.80 6.97 -15.94
CA TRP A 861 -3.71 6.98 -14.48
C TRP A 861 -5.06 6.53 -13.89
N VAL A 862 -5.02 5.55 -12.98
CA VAL A 862 -6.20 4.99 -12.32
C VAL A 862 -6.11 5.27 -10.81
N PRO A 863 -6.82 6.27 -10.28
CA PRO A 863 -6.82 6.57 -8.86
C PRO A 863 -7.70 5.56 -8.12
N TRP A 864 -7.06 4.74 -7.29
CA TRP A 864 -7.72 3.80 -6.39
C TRP A 864 -8.03 4.49 -5.05
N VAL A 865 -9.30 4.50 -4.67
CA VAL A 865 -9.77 5.12 -3.42
C VAL A 865 -10.22 4.01 -2.47
N TRP A 866 -9.50 3.82 -1.37
CA TRP A 866 -9.82 2.78 -0.39
C TRP A 866 -11.09 3.14 0.38
N THR A 867 -12.05 2.21 0.49
CA THR A 867 -13.38 2.45 1.05
C THR A 867 -13.39 2.76 2.55
N GLU A 868 -12.32 2.43 3.28
CA GLU A 868 -12.22 2.65 4.73
C GLU A 868 -11.77 4.07 5.09
N THR A 869 -10.82 4.64 4.33
CA THR A 869 -10.30 6.00 4.55
C THR A 869 -10.92 7.06 3.64
N LEU A 870 -11.36 6.65 2.44
CA LEU A 870 -11.82 7.52 1.35
C LEU A 870 -10.81 8.62 0.97
N ASP A 871 -9.52 8.28 1.05
CA ASP A 871 -8.39 9.17 0.76
C ASP A 871 -8.43 9.70 -0.69
N SER A 872 -8.34 11.02 -0.85
CA SER A 872 -8.35 11.72 -2.12
C SER A 872 -6.97 11.91 -2.75
N ALA A 873 -5.86 11.62 -2.04
CA ALA A 873 -4.51 11.88 -2.53
C ALA A 873 -4.20 11.21 -3.88
N ALA A 874 -4.69 9.99 -4.12
CA ALA A 874 -4.56 9.33 -5.42
C ALA A 874 -5.35 10.07 -6.54
N VAL A 875 -6.51 10.64 -6.21
CA VAL A 875 -7.36 11.41 -7.14
C VAL A 875 -6.71 12.75 -7.48
N GLU A 876 -6.14 13.42 -6.47
CA GLU A 876 -5.39 14.67 -6.62
C GLU A 876 -4.13 14.43 -7.47
N ALA A 877 -3.36 13.39 -7.18
CA ALA A 877 -2.23 12.97 -8.00
C ALA A 877 -2.64 12.66 -9.46
N ALA A 878 -3.74 11.92 -9.70
CA ALA A 878 -4.23 11.67 -11.06
C ALA A 878 -4.67 12.96 -11.79
N SER A 879 -5.17 13.95 -11.06
CA SER A 879 -5.52 15.28 -11.59
C SER A 879 -4.27 16.07 -11.98
N ASP A 880 -3.23 16.10 -11.15
CA ASP A 880 -1.99 16.81 -11.47
C ASP A 880 -1.17 16.09 -12.55
N LEU A 881 -1.15 14.75 -12.54
CA LEU A 881 -0.56 13.90 -13.58
C LEU A 881 -1.27 14.00 -14.94
N THR A 882 -2.44 14.66 -15.02
CA THR A 882 -3.10 15.01 -16.30
C THR A 882 -3.07 16.49 -16.62
N GLY A 883 -3.41 17.35 -15.67
CA GLY A 883 -3.51 18.80 -15.87
C GLY A 883 -2.18 19.56 -15.80
N GLN A 884 -1.16 18.99 -15.16
CA GLN A 884 0.15 19.62 -14.90
C GLN A 884 1.32 18.65 -15.16
N TRP A 885 1.17 17.70 -16.10
CA TRP A 885 2.14 16.62 -16.33
C TRP A 885 3.55 17.11 -16.71
N GLU A 886 3.66 18.29 -17.33
CA GLU A 886 4.92 18.95 -17.68
C GLU A 886 5.72 19.44 -16.45
N THR A 887 5.04 19.71 -15.33
CA THR A 887 5.61 20.42 -14.15
C THR A 887 5.37 19.72 -12.81
N THR A 888 4.64 18.59 -12.77
CA THR A 888 4.39 17.84 -11.53
C THR A 888 5.64 17.04 -11.09
N PRO A 889 6.07 17.13 -9.81
CA PRO A 889 7.25 16.39 -9.34
C PRO A 889 7.14 14.86 -9.45
N LEU A 890 5.92 14.32 -9.48
CA LEU A 890 5.67 12.88 -9.63
C LEU A 890 6.14 12.28 -10.98
N LEU A 891 6.59 13.10 -11.92
CA LEU A 891 7.18 12.66 -13.19
C LEU A 891 8.59 13.21 -13.42
N ASP A 892 9.26 13.79 -12.42
CA ASP A 892 10.61 14.35 -12.62
C ASP A 892 11.61 13.24 -12.98
N ASP A 893 11.69 12.16 -12.19
CA ASP A 893 12.47 10.96 -12.52
C ASP A 893 12.06 10.36 -13.89
N THR A 894 10.75 10.31 -14.16
CA THR A 894 10.21 9.76 -15.42
C THR A 894 10.62 10.58 -16.64
N ARG A 895 10.71 11.92 -16.51
CA ARG A 895 11.14 12.82 -17.59
C ARG A 895 12.66 12.84 -17.71
N THR A 896 13.40 12.97 -16.61
CA THR A 896 14.86 13.04 -16.62
C THR A 896 15.47 11.74 -17.14
N LEU A 897 15.08 10.59 -16.57
CA LEU A 897 15.75 9.30 -16.77
C LEU A 897 15.29 8.55 -18.02
N LEU A 898 13.98 8.44 -18.27
CA LEU A 898 13.49 7.62 -19.38
C LEU A 898 13.62 8.39 -20.73
N PRO A 899 14.02 7.71 -21.83
CA PRO A 899 14.18 8.31 -23.17
C PRO A 899 12.84 8.62 -23.84
N LEU A 900 12.13 9.61 -23.31
CA LEU A 900 10.76 10.00 -23.68
C LEU A 900 10.75 11.44 -24.22
N PRO A 901 10.18 11.70 -25.42
CA PRO A 901 10.03 13.05 -25.97
C PRO A 901 8.73 13.75 -25.52
N GLU A 902 7.68 12.98 -25.26
CA GLU A 902 6.34 13.46 -24.86
C GLU A 902 5.64 12.38 -24.03
N ILE A 903 4.95 12.76 -22.96
CA ILE A 903 4.05 11.89 -22.22
C ILE A 903 2.63 12.39 -22.47
N ARG A 904 1.71 11.46 -22.79
CA ARG A 904 0.29 11.74 -23.02
C ARG A 904 -0.54 11.10 -21.92
N PRO A 905 -0.89 11.87 -20.87
CA PRO A 905 -1.66 11.36 -19.77
C PRO A 905 -3.17 11.41 -20.05
N GLY A 906 -3.86 10.33 -19.70
CA GLY A 906 -5.30 10.32 -19.44
C GLY A 906 -5.54 9.93 -17.99
N ALA A 907 -6.64 10.40 -17.40
CA ALA A 907 -7.09 9.95 -16.10
C ALA A 907 -8.36 9.13 -16.27
N HIS A 908 -8.39 7.95 -15.68
CA HIS A 908 -9.62 7.26 -15.37
C HIS A 908 -10.20 7.94 -14.13
N PRO A 909 -11.47 8.40 -14.11
CA PRO A 909 -12.07 8.85 -12.85
C PRO A 909 -12.03 7.77 -11.76
N PRO A 910 -12.14 8.14 -10.47
CA PRO A 910 -11.83 7.24 -9.36
C PRO A 910 -12.58 5.92 -9.35
N VAL A 911 -11.91 4.89 -8.83
CA VAL A 911 -12.48 3.56 -8.59
C VAL A 911 -12.32 3.22 -7.12
N LEU A 912 -13.44 2.94 -6.45
CA LEU A 912 -13.44 2.52 -5.05
C LEU A 912 -12.88 1.09 -4.94
N THR A 913 -12.05 0.83 -3.94
CA THR A 913 -11.54 -0.50 -3.62
C THR A 913 -11.72 -0.81 -2.14
N SER A 914 -12.07 -2.06 -1.80
CA SER A 914 -12.06 -2.53 -0.40
C SER A 914 -10.77 -3.28 -0.03
N THR A 915 -9.69 -3.10 -0.82
CA THR A 915 -8.38 -3.68 -0.56
C THR A 915 -7.26 -2.75 -1.04
N ILE A 916 -6.15 -2.74 -0.32
CA ILE A 916 -4.91 -2.05 -0.69
C ILE A 916 -3.83 -3.01 -1.23
N ASP A 917 -4.15 -4.30 -1.39
CA ASP A 917 -3.21 -5.33 -1.86
C ASP A 917 -2.72 -5.06 -3.29
N GLY A 918 -1.40 -5.01 -3.47
CA GLY A 918 -0.77 -4.66 -4.75
C GLY A 918 -1.11 -5.61 -5.89
N TYR A 919 -1.11 -6.93 -5.67
CA TYR A 919 -1.37 -7.92 -6.72
C TYR A 919 -2.86 -7.93 -7.12
N ARG A 920 -3.77 -7.75 -6.16
CA ARG A 920 -5.21 -7.58 -6.41
C ARG A 920 -5.46 -6.30 -7.21
N LEU A 921 -4.84 -5.19 -6.84
CA LEU A 921 -4.97 -3.90 -7.55
C LEU A 921 -4.31 -3.92 -8.94
N LEU A 922 -3.22 -4.66 -9.12
CA LEU A 922 -2.61 -4.90 -10.43
C LEU A 922 -3.54 -5.71 -11.34
N ALA A 923 -4.15 -6.79 -10.84
CA ALA A 923 -5.16 -7.57 -11.56
C ALA A 923 -6.42 -6.74 -11.86
N ALA A 924 -6.86 -5.89 -10.94
CA ALA A 924 -8.02 -5.00 -11.11
C ALA A 924 -7.74 -3.87 -12.12
N THR A 925 -6.54 -3.28 -12.12
CA THR A 925 -6.10 -2.29 -13.12
C THR A 925 -6.08 -2.90 -14.52
N ARG A 926 -5.64 -4.17 -14.61
CA ARG A 926 -5.73 -4.95 -15.85
C ARG A 926 -7.15 -5.27 -16.29
N LEU A 927 -8.06 -5.56 -15.37
CA LEU A 927 -9.48 -5.68 -15.67
C LEU A 927 -10.05 -4.38 -16.25
N LEU A 928 -9.73 -3.23 -15.65
CA LEU A 928 -10.15 -1.92 -16.15
C LEU A 928 -9.65 -1.66 -17.59
N ARG A 929 -8.37 -1.93 -17.88
CA ARG A 929 -7.82 -1.87 -19.25
C ARG A 929 -8.65 -2.71 -20.23
N LEU A 930 -8.89 -3.99 -19.91
CA LEU A 930 -9.58 -4.95 -20.79
C LEU A 930 -11.06 -4.59 -21.02
N THR A 931 -11.71 -3.94 -20.05
CA THR A 931 -13.15 -3.64 -20.06
C THR A 931 -13.50 -2.23 -20.55
N SER A 932 -12.57 -1.29 -20.49
CA SER A 932 -12.69 0.06 -21.07
C SER A 932 -13.18 0.06 -22.52
N GLY A 933 -12.73 -0.92 -23.31
CA GLY A 933 -12.96 -0.99 -24.75
C GLY A 933 -12.11 -0.02 -25.57
N GLU A 934 -11.07 0.59 -24.97
CA GLU A 934 -10.07 1.38 -25.69
C GLU A 934 -9.32 0.53 -26.72
N THR A 935 -8.94 1.18 -27.84
CA THR A 935 -8.15 0.61 -28.93
C THR A 935 -6.83 1.34 -29.05
N GLY A 936 -5.77 0.75 -28.50
CA GLY A 936 -4.42 1.33 -28.50
C GLY A 936 -3.51 0.71 -27.45
N VAL A 937 -2.23 1.04 -27.51
CA VAL A 937 -1.16 0.50 -26.65
C VAL A 937 -0.86 1.46 -25.49
N ARG A 938 -1.93 1.96 -24.86
CA ARG A 938 -1.86 2.79 -23.65
C ARG A 938 -1.56 1.92 -22.43
N ARG A 939 -0.65 2.36 -21.56
CA ARG A 939 -0.32 1.72 -20.29
C ARG A 939 -1.26 2.19 -19.19
N TRP A 940 -1.65 1.33 -18.27
CA TRP A 940 -2.62 1.63 -17.21
C TRP A 940 -1.94 1.52 -15.84
N MET A 941 -1.65 2.65 -15.20
CA MET A 941 -1.01 2.73 -13.89
C MET A 941 -2.05 2.98 -12.81
N GLY A 942 -2.21 2.05 -11.87
CA GLY A 942 -2.95 2.28 -10.63
C GLY A 942 -2.15 3.13 -9.65
N LEU A 943 -2.77 4.17 -9.09
CA LEU A 943 -2.17 5.04 -8.08
C LEU A 943 -2.79 4.73 -6.72
N ILE A 944 -1.93 4.49 -5.72
CA ILE A 944 -2.29 4.07 -4.36
C ILE A 944 -1.71 5.10 -3.36
N PRO A 945 -2.47 5.59 -2.36
CA PRO A 945 -2.00 6.66 -1.47
C PRO A 945 -1.00 6.21 -0.39
N GLY A 946 -0.76 4.91 -0.20
CA GLY A 946 0.16 4.37 0.80
C GLY A 946 0.66 2.96 0.44
N MET A 947 1.66 2.46 1.18
CA MET A 947 2.34 1.19 0.85
C MET A 947 1.42 -0.02 0.95
N ALA A 948 1.55 -0.93 -0.02
CA ALA A 948 0.67 -2.06 -0.25
C ALA A 948 1.39 -3.37 0.08
N ASN A 949 1.14 -3.97 1.26
CA ASN A 949 1.83 -5.18 1.71
C ASN A 949 3.37 -5.06 1.63
N GLU A 950 3.94 -3.95 2.13
CA GLU A 950 5.37 -3.56 2.03
C GLU A 950 5.90 -3.30 0.60
N LEU A 951 5.12 -3.58 -0.45
CA LEU A 951 5.48 -3.30 -1.83
C LEU A 951 5.13 -1.85 -2.20
N ALA A 952 6.11 -1.14 -2.77
CA ALA A 952 5.93 0.23 -3.27
C ALA A 952 5.29 0.27 -4.67
N GLY A 953 5.57 -0.73 -5.51
CA GLY A 953 5.06 -0.84 -6.87
C GLY A 953 5.05 -2.28 -7.36
N LEU A 954 4.26 -2.55 -8.40
CA LEU A 954 4.21 -3.82 -9.13
C LEU A 954 3.78 -3.61 -10.60
N ALA A 955 4.42 -4.31 -11.53
CA ALA A 955 4.07 -4.35 -12.95
C ALA A 955 4.05 -5.78 -13.48
N TYR A 956 3.35 -6.02 -14.61
CA TYR A 956 3.60 -7.20 -15.44
C TYR A 956 4.79 -6.95 -16.39
N ARG A 957 5.40 -8.00 -16.96
CA ARG A 957 6.47 -7.89 -17.99
C ARG A 957 6.13 -8.68 -19.27
N PRO A 958 6.23 -8.09 -20.48
CA PRO A 958 6.24 -6.65 -20.78
C PRO A 958 4.83 -6.06 -20.54
N GLY A 959 4.66 -5.29 -19.46
CA GLY A 959 3.34 -4.87 -18.99
C GLY A 959 2.72 -3.74 -19.82
N LEU A 960 1.39 -3.76 -19.89
CA LEU A 960 0.59 -2.57 -20.22
C LEU A 960 -0.24 -2.10 -19.01
N THR A 961 0.10 -2.61 -17.83
CA THR A 961 -0.59 -2.42 -16.55
C THR A 961 0.40 -2.52 -15.40
N SER A 962 0.33 -1.59 -14.46
CA SER A 962 1.13 -1.53 -13.23
C SER A 962 0.34 -0.86 -12.11
N VAL A 963 0.86 -0.91 -10.88
CA VAL A 963 0.42 -0.11 -9.74
C VAL A 963 1.64 0.48 -9.02
N ALA A 964 1.49 1.69 -8.45
CA ALA A 964 2.54 2.38 -7.71
C ALA A 964 1.95 3.23 -6.56
N VAL A 965 2.72 3.38 -5.49
CA VAL A 965 2.52 4.47 -4.51
C VAL A 965 2.85 5.83 -5.14
N LEU A 966 2.44 6.91 -4.47
CA LEU A 966 2.68 8.29 -4.92
C LEU A 966 4.14 8.75 -4.72
N ASN A 967 5.06 8.17 -5.51
CA ASN A 967 6.50 8.46 -5.49
C ASN A 967 7.07 8.46 -6.92
N GLY A 968 7.86 9.48 -7.29
CA GLY A 968 8.38 9.68 -8.65
C GLY A 968 9.28 8.54 -9.15
N PHE A 969 10.24 8.11 -8.32
CA PHE A 969 11.14 6.99 -8.63
C PHE A 969 10.36 5.69 -8.85
N VAL A 970 9.42 5.36 -7.95
CA VAL A 970 8.58 4.15 -8.09
C VAL A 970 7.75 4.21 -9.38
N ILE A 971 7.15 5.36 -9.70
CA ILE A 971 6.41 5.55 -10.95
C ILE A 971 7.34 5.35 -12.17
N ALA A 972 8.57 5.87 -12.14
CA ALA A 972 9.55 5.69 -13.21
C ALA A 972 10.01 4.22 -13.36
N HIS A 973 10.25 3.51 -12.25
CA HIS A 973 10.65 2.10 -12.19
C HIS A 973 9.56 1.19 -12.77
N GLU A 974 8.32 1.32 -12.31
CA GLU A 974 7.18 0.53 -12.81
C GLU A 974 6.81 0.85 -14.27
N LEU A 975 7.03 2.11 -14.70
CA LEU A 975 6.96 2.47 -16.12
C LEU A 975 8.09 1.83 -16.94
N GLY A 976 9.28 1.62 -16.35
CA GLY A 976 10.38 0.85 -16.93
C GLY A 976 9.98 -0.59 -17.27
N HIS A 977 9.31 -1.30 -16.35
CA HIS A 977 8.75 -2.63 -16.61
C HIS A 977 7.64 -2.62 -17.68
N ASN A 978 6.84 -1.55 -17.74
CA ASN A 978 5.87 -1.31 -18.82
C ASN A 978 6.52 -0.94 -20.18
N LEU A 979 7.85 -0.78 -20.20
CA LEU A 979 8.69 -0.55 -21.37
C LEU A 979 9.67 -1.71 -21.61
N GLY A 980 9.42 -2.86 -20.98
CA GLY A 980 10.16 -4.11 -21.21
C GLY A 980 11.41 -4.31 -20.36
N LEU A 981 11.71 -3.42 -19.41
CA LEU A 981 12.90 -3.54 -18.57
C LEU A 981 12.77 -4.65 -17.51
N GLN A 982 13.92 -5.20 -17.13
CA GLN A 982 14.11 -6.19 -16.06
C GLN A 982 14.92 -5.55 -14.93
N HIS A 983 15.06 -6.22 -13.78
CA HIS A 983 15.83 -5.67 -12.67
C HIS A 983 17.32 -5.69 -12.95
N ALA A 984 18.03 -4.64 -12.52
CA ALA A 984 19.48 -4.65 -12.52
C ALA A 984 20.03 -5.63 -11.44
N PRO A 985 21.29 -6.12 -11.55
CA PRO A 985 21.91 -7.07 -10.61
C PRO A 985 22.13 -6.61 -9.14
N CYS A 986 21.43 -5.58 -8.69
CA CYS A 986 21.48 -5.00 -7.34
C CYS A 986 20.24 -5.38 -6.50
N GLY A 987 20.24 -6.64 -6.03
CA GLY A 987 19.47 -7.14 -4.88
C GLY A 987 17.95 -6.88 -4.89
N GLY A 988 17.16 -7.78 -5.49
CA GLY A 988 15.69 -7.71 -5.48
C GLY A 988 15.01 -9.06 -5.69
N ALA A 989 13.69 -9.11 -5.50
CA ALA A 989 12.90 -10.35 -5.51
C ALA A 989 12.79 -11.02 -6.89
N GLY A 990 12.61 -10.24 -7.96
CA GLY A 990 12.17 -10.75 -9.27
C GLY A 990 13.22 -11.38 -10.18
N GLY A 991 14.36 -11.77 -9.62
CA GLY A 991 15.57 -12.15 -10.36
C GLY A 991 16.24 -10.95 -11.04
N PRO A 992 17.59 -10.89 -11.06
CA PRO A 992 18.29 -9.93 -11.88
C PRO A 992 18.27 -10.33 -13.35
N ASP A 993 18.37 -9.38 -14.28
CA ASP A 993 18.56 -9.69 -15.69
C ASP A 993 19.95 -10.31 -15.92
N GLU A 994 19.95 -11.58 -16.35
CA GLU A 994 21.16 -12.34 -16.67
C GLU A 994 21.99 -11.73 -17.82
N HIS A 995 21.44 -10.76 -18.56
CA HIS A 995 22.08 -10.07 -19.68
C HIS A 995 22.56 -8.65 -19.34
N TYR A 996 22.29 -8.15 -18.13
CA TYR A 996 22.70 -6.80 -17.73
C TYR A 996 24.23 -6.73 -17.57
N PRO A 997 24.91 -5.71 -18.15
CA PRO A 997 26.36 -5.72 -18.31
C PRO A 997 27.16 -5.56 -17.01
N GLU A 998 26.65 -4.83 -16.02
CA GLU A 998 27.33 -4.60 -14.74
C GLU A 998 26.71 -5.48 -13.63
N PRO A 999 27.36 -6.58 -13.20
CA PRO A 999 26.75 -7.48 -12.23
C PRO A 999 26.65 -6.93 -10.80
N ASP A 1000 26.97 -5.66 -10.53
CA ASP A 1000 26.60 -4.90 -9.32
C ASP A 1000 25.33 -4.04 -9.51
N GLY A 1001 24.79 -3.94 -10.72
CA GLY A 1001 23.65 -3.09 -11.04
C GLY A 1001 23.95 -1.59 -11.03
N ALA A 1002 25.21 -1.19 -11.20
CA ALA A 1002 25.59 0.19 -11.44
C ALA A 1002 25.30 0.60 -12.90
N ILE A 1003 25.03 1.90 -13.14
CA ILE A 1003 24.67 2.41 -14.48
C ILE A 1003 25.78 2.24 -15.52
N GLY A 1004 27.04 2.12 -15.11
CA GLY A 1004 28.16 1.78 -16.00
C GLY A 1004 28.55 2.86 -17.02
N ALA A 1005 28.05 4.08 -16.91
CA ALA A 1005 28.47 5.24 -17.70
C ALA A 1005 28.23 6.52 -16.90
N TRP A 1006 28.92 7.61 -17.23
CA TRP A 1006 28.61 8.90 -16.61
C TRP A 1006 27.17 9.33 -16.99
N GLY A 1007 26.46 9.93 -16.05
CA GLY A 1007 25.22 10.66 -16.32
C GLY A 1007 25.43 12.17 -16.25
N TYR A 1008 24.49 12.94 -16.78
CA TYR A 1008 24.41 14.40 -16.60
C TYR A 1008 22.99 14.78 -16.20
N ASP A 1009 22.83 15.36 -15.01
CA ASP A 1009 21.56 15.92 -14.59
C ASP A 1009 21.45 17.37 -15.06
N PHE A 1010 20.36 17.68 -15.78
CA PHE A 1010 20.07 19.03 -16.26
C PHE A 1010 19.30 19.88 -15.24
N GLY A 1011 18.76 19.29 -14.17
CA GLY A 1011 18.14 20.02 -13.05
C GLY A 1011 19.21 20.66 -12.17
N GLU A 1012 20.15 19.85 -11.67
CA GLU A 1012 21.25 20.32 -10.81
C GLU A 1012 22.50 20.78 -11.58
N ALA A 1013 22.60 20.47 -12.89
CA ALA A 1013 23.76 20.73 -13.76
C ALA A 1013 25.05 19.97 -13.36
N GLU A 1014 24.91 18.79 -12.75
CA GLU A 1014 26.01 17.98 -12.21
C GLU A 1014 26.24 16.65 -12.96
N LEU A 1015 27.37 16.00 -12.63
CA LEU A 1015 27.76 14.69 -13.16
C LEU A 1015 27.26 13.57 -12.24
N VAL A 1016 26.67 12.52 -12.83
CA VAL A 1016 26.29 11.31 -12.09
C VAL A 1016 27.37 10.24 -12.29
N SER A 1017 27.96 9.73 -11.21
CA SER A 1017 29.07 8.76 -11.27
C SER A 1017 28.66 7.43 -11.91
N PRO A 1018 29.53 6.76 -12.71
CA PRO A 1018 29.26 5.44 -13.29
C PRO A 1018 28.98 4.33 -12.27
N SER A 1019 29.31 4.53 -10.99
CA SER A 1019 28.99 3.60 -9.89
C SER A 1019 27.58 3.75 -9.31
N GLN A 1020 26.82 4.76 -9.73
CA GLN A 1020 25.44 4.98 -9.25
C GLN A 1020 24.55 3.79 -9.61
N PRO A 1021 23.71 3.26 -8.70
CA PRO A 1021 22.78 2.19 -9.04
C PRO A 1021 21.76 2.57 -10.12
N ASP A 1022 21.42 1.60 -10.96
CA ASP A 1022 20.45 1.73 -12.04
C ASP A 1022 19.01 1.91 -11.51
N LEU A 1023 18.20 2.68 -12.23
CA LEU A 1023 16.77 2.91 -12.02
C LEU A 1023 15.98 1.62 -11.78
N MET A 1024 16.37 0.51 -12.43
CA MET A 1024 15.74 -0.80 -12.27
C MET A 1024 16.32 -1.62 -11.11
N GLY A 1025 17.03 -0.97 -10.19
CA GLY A 1025 17.63 -1.55 -9.00
C GLY A 1025 16.94 -1.15 -7.71
N TYR A 1026 17.11 -1.94 -6.64
CA TYR A 1026 16.57 -1.63 -5.31
C TYR A 1026 17.64 -1.15 -4.31
N CYS A 1027 18.93 -1.16 -4.67
CA CYS A 1027 20.03 -0.78 -3.76
C CYS A 1027 20.27 0.74 -3.62
N GLY A 1028 19.28 1.60 -3.89
CA GLY A 1028 19.34 3.04 -3.60
C GLY A 1028 20.16 3.85 -4.61
N GLY A 1029 19.64 4.03 -5.81
CA GLY A 1029 20.18 4.93 -6.83
C GLY A 1029 19.16 5.23 -7.92
N TYR A 1030 19.26 6.40 -8.54
CA TYR A 1030 18.20 6.99 -9.36
C TYR A 1030 18.69 7.40 -10.75
N TRP A 1031 19.44 6.56 -11.46
CA TRP A 1031 19.88 6.88 -12.82
C TRP A 1031 19.78 5.72 -13.80
N ILE A 1032 19.67 5.99 -15.11
CA ILE A 1032 19.54 4.93 -16.13
C ILE A 1032 20.89 4.54 -16.73
N SER A 1033 21.13 3.23 -16.93
CA SER A 1033 22.27 2.75 -17.73
C SER A 1033 22.09 3.01 -19.24
N PRO A 1034 23.17 3.06 -20.04
CA PRO A 1034 23.07 3.02 -21.50
C PRO A 1034 22.43 1.71 -21.99
N TYR A 1035 22.50 0.63 -21.21
CA TYR A 1035 21.82 -0.63 -21.48
C TYR A 1035 20.29 -0.46 -21.43
N HIS A 1036 19.74 -0.02 -20.29
CA HIS A 1036 18.30 0.19 -20.15
C HIS A 1036 17.78 1.35 -21.00
N PHE A 1037 18.55 2.42 -21.21
CA PHE A 1037 18.20 3.51 -22.12
C PHE A 1037 18.01 3.00 -23.56
N ASN A 1038 18.96 2.21 -24.09
CA ASN A 1038 18.83 1.60 -25.41
C ASN A 1038 17.73 0.53 -25.47
N ALA A 1039 17.50 -0.23 -24.39
CA ALA A 1039 16.41 -1.20 -24.32
C ALA A 1039 15.03 -0.53 -24.42
N VAL A 1040 14.78 0.56 -23.67
CA VAL A 1040 13.54 1.35 -23.82
C VAL A 1040 13.39 1.90 -25.23
N LEU A 1041 14.45 2.41 -25.85
CA LEU A 1041 14.38 2.91 -27.23
C LEU A 1041 14.05 1.79 -28.23
N GLY A 1042 14.75 0.65 -28.18
CA GLY A 1042 14.49 -0.50 -29.06
C GLY A 1042 13.07 -1.07 -28.90
N PHE A 1043 12.55 -1.09 -27.67
CA PHE A 1043 11.17 -1.48 -27.38
C PHE A 1043 10.15 -0.49 -27.96
N ARG A 1044 10.46 0.82 -27.99
CA ARG A 1044 9.57 1.88 -28.52
C ARG A 1044 9.63 2.05 -30.04
N ASP A 1045 10.77 1.76 -30.66
CA ASP A 1045 10.97 1.76 -32.11
C ASP A 1045 10.36 0.52 -32.80
N SER A 1046 10.20 -0.58 -32.04
CA SER A 1046 9.57 -1.80 -32.54
C SER A 1046 8.09 -1.60 -32.87
N PRO A 1047 7.54 -2.31 -33.88
CA PRO A 1047 6.10 -2.38 -34.07
C PRO A 1047 5.42 -2.82 -32.77
N GLN A 1048 4.43 -2.05 -32.30
CA GLN A 1048 3.75 -2.32 -31.03
C GLN A 1048 2.68 -3.42 -31.18
N ASP A 1049 3.12 -4.58 -31.67
CA ASP A 1049 2.35 -5.83 -31.63
C ASP A 1049 2.33 -6.32 -30.17
N ASP A 1050 1.36 -5.84 -29.39
CA ASP A 1050 0.97 -6.42 -28.09
C ASP A 1050 0.74 -7.93 -28.31
N PRO A 1051 1.53 -8.84 -27.71
CA PRO A 1051 1.41 -10.27 -28.00
C PRO A 1051 0.07 -10.86 -27.56
N ALA A 1052 -0.70 -10.15 -26.72
CA ALA A 1052 -2.08 -10.48 -26.34
C ALA A 1052 -3.16 -9.84 -27.26
N LEU A 1053 -2.77 -9.15 -28.34
CA LEU A 1053 -3.67 -8.57 -29.35
C LEU A 1053 -3.17 -8.90 -30.78
N PRO A 1054 -3.83 -9.83 -31.50
CA PRO A 1054 -3.55 -10.05 -32.92
C PRO A 1054 -3.74 -8.75 -33.72
N SER A 1055 -2.83 -8.47 -34.66
CA SER A 1055 -2.83 -7.23 -35.45
C SER A 1055 -4.22 -6.94 -36.07
N GLU A 1056 -4.92 -5.89 -35.61
CA GLU A 1056 -6.26 -5.50 -36.08
C GLU A 1056 -6.23 -4.89 -37.50
N ARG A 1057 -5.86 -5.69 -38.50
CA ARG A 1057 -6.07 -5.41 -39.94
C ARG A 1057 -7.47 -5.83 -40.42
N GLY A 1058 -8.35 -6.19 -39.49
CA GLY A 1058 -9.78 -6.45 -39.70
C GLY A 1058 -10.61 -5.66 -38.70
N ALA A 1059 -11.92 -5.50 -38.97
CA ALA A 1059 -12.80 -4.72 -38.12
C ALA A 1059 -12.90 -5.34 -36.71
N ALA A 1060 -12.63 -4.52 -35.69
CA ALA A 1060 -12.54 -4.95 -34.30
C ALA A 1060 -13.83 -5.63 -33.79
N PRO A 1061 -13.75 -6.67 -32.94
CA PRO A 1061 -14.94 -7.35 -32.41
C PRO A 1061 -15.88 -6.41 -31.64
N ALA A 1062 -17.17 -6.46 -31.96
CA ALA A 1062 -18.19 -5.75 -31.20
C ALA A 1062 -18.23 -6.20 -29.73
N ARG A 1063 -18.56 -5.28 -28.81
CA ARG A 1063 -18.84 -5.64 -27.41
C ARG A 1063 -19.98 -6.66 -27.38
N ARG A 1064 -19.84 -7.69 -26.54
CA ARG A 1064 -20.84 -8.75 -26.32
C ARG A 1064 -20.68 -9.32 -24.92
N GLN A 1065 -21.65 -10.13 -24.49
CA GLN A 1065 -21.55 -10.87 -23.24
C GLN A 1065 -20.31 -11.80 -23.27
N THR A 1066 -19.47 -11.69 -22.24
CA THR A 1066 -18.16 -12.34 -22.10
C THR A 1066 -17.94 -12.83 -20.67
N LEU A 1067 -17.11 -13.87 -20.50
CA LEU A 1067 -16.70 -14.39 -19.19
C LEU A 1067 -15.41 -13.69 -18.83
N VAL A 1068 -15.36 -13.03 -17.69
CA VAL A 1068 -14.07 -12.73 -17.10
C VAL A 1068 -13.62 -13.95 -16.30
N VAL A 1069 -12.45 -14.48 -16.65
CA VAL A 1069 -11.75 -15.48 -15.84
C VAL A 1069 -10.38 -14.93 -15.49
N TRP A 1070 -10.07 -14.89 -14.20
CA TRP A 1070 -8.76 -14.50 -13.70
C TRP A 1070 -8.32 -15.35 -12.50
N GLY A 1071 -7.03 -15.28 -12.21
CA GLY A 1071 -6.34 -16.05 -11.18
C GLY A 1071 -4.83 -16.00 -11.40
N GLY A 1072 -4.10 -16.90 -10.77
CA GLY A 1072 -2.65 -16.97 -10.84
C GLY A 1072 -2.11 -18.18 -10.11
N LEU A 1073 -0.88 -18.07 -9.59
CA LEU A 1073 -0.34 -18.97 -8.57
C LEU A 1073 -0.34 -18.30 -7.19
N ASP A 1074 -0.40 -19.10 -6.12
CA ASP A 1074 0.05 -18.68 -4.77
C ASP A 1074 1.58 -18.83 -4.61
N ASP A 1075 2.13 -18.35 -3.48
CA ASP A 1075 3.58 -18.40 -3.18
C ASP A 1075 4.15 -19.83 -3.13
N SER A 1076 3.28 -20.85 -2.97
CA SER A 1076 3.66 -22.26 -3.01
C SER A 1076 3.59 -22.86 -4.43
N GLY A 1077 3.30 -22.04 -5.43
CA GLY A 1077 3.13 -22.39 -6.84
C GLY A 1077 1.86 -23.19 -7.12
N ARG A 1078 0.81 -23.09 -6.30
CA ARG A 1078 -0.47 -23.75 -6.58
C ARG A 1078 -1.33 -22.80 -7.40
N PRO A 1079 -2.03 -23.27 -8.45
CA PRO A 1079 -2.99 -22.43 -9.14
C PRO A 1079 -4.12 -22.03 -8.19
N TYR A 1080 -4.60 -20.80 -8.35
CA TYR A 1080 -5.88 -20.35 -7.79
C TYR A 1080 -6.76 -19.75 -8.90
N LEU A 1081 -8.05 -19.71 -8.64
CA LEU A 1081 -9.05 -19.02 -9.47
C LEU A 1081 -9.80 -18.04 -8.59
N MET A 1082 -10.32 -16.97 -9.21
CA MET A 1082 -11.19 -16.00 -8.56
C MET A 1082 -12.63 -16.07 -9.12
N PRO A 1083 -13.64 -15.53 -8.41
CA PRO A 1083 -15.04 -15.60 -8.83
C PRO A 1083 -15.29 -15.03 -10.25
N SER A 1084 -15.63 -15.90 -11.21
CA SER A 1084 -15.77 -15.49 -12.62
C SER A 1084 -17.02 -14.63 -12.85
N LEU A 1085 -16.84 -13.47 -13.48
CA LEU A 1085 -17.89 -12.47 -13.74
C LEU A 1085 -18.38 -12.54 -15.19
N VAL A 1086 -19.60 -12.05 -15.44
CA VAL A 1086 -20.19 -11.96 -16.79
C VAL A 1086 -20.43 -10.50 -17.13
N ILE A 1087 -19.83 -10.02 -18.23
CA ILE A 1087 -19.81 -8.59 -18.59
C ILE A 1087 -19.90 -8.34 -20.11
N ASP A 1088 -20.27 -7.12 -20.49
CA ASP A 1088 -20.35 -6.65 -21.87
C ASP A 1088 -19.04 -5.99 -22.33
N ALA A 1089 -18.03 -6.81 -22.61
CA ALA A 1089 -16.71 -6.38 -23.05
C ALA A 1089 -16.41 -6.84 -24.49
N ARG A 1090 -15.23 -6.46 -25.02
CA ARG A 1090 -14.67 -7.13 -26.20
C ARG A 1090 -13.97 -8.42 -25.75
N PRO A 1091 -14.15 -9.56 -26.45
CA PRO A 1091 -13.42 -10.77 -26.11
C PRO A 1091 -11.92 -10.61 -26.38
N ARG A 1092 -11.11 -11.06 -25.42
CA ARG A 1092 -9.65 -11.19 -25.49
C ARG A 1092 -9.32 -12.54 -24.86
N GLU A 1093 -9.24 -13.56 -25.70
CA GLU A 1093 -8.80 -14.92 -25.38
C GLU A 1093 -7.26 -14.97 -25.40
N PRO A 1094 -6.60 -15.91 -24.69
CA PRO A 1094 -5.15 -16.10 -24.80
C PRO A 1094 -4.74 -16.39 -26.25
N THR A 1095 -3.62 -15.77 -26.66
CA THR A 1095 -3.07 -15.83 -28.02
C THR A 1095 -2.06 -16.96 -28.22
N GLU A 1096 -1.39 -17.40 -27.15
CA GLU A 1096 -0.37 -18.45 -27.17
C GLU A 1096 -0.77 -19.67 -26.31
N ASP A 1097 -0.54 -20.87 -26.83
CA ASP A 1097 -0.70 -22.12 -26.08
C ASP A 1097 0.44 -22.27 -25.05
N GLY A 1098 0.08 -22.53 -23.79
CA GLY A 1098 1.06 -22.77 -22.72
C GLY A 1098 0.75 -23.99 -21.84
N PRO A 1099 1.51 -24.15 -20.73
CA PRO A 1099 1.42 -25.36 -19.90
C PRO A 1099 0.13 -25.40 -19.08
N TYR A 1100 -0.44 -24.24 -18.71
CA TYR A 1100 -1.69 -24.13 -17.98
C TYR A 1100 -2.89 -24.45 -18.87
N LEU A 1101 -3.89 -25.09 -18.30
CA LEU A 1101 -5.12 -25.51 -18.97
C LEU A 1101 -6.33 -25.00 -18.18
N LEU A 1102 -7.07 -24.06 -18.77
CA LEU A 1102 -8.36 -23.58 -18.27
C LEU A 1102 -9.51 -24.29 -19.00
N GLU A 1103 -10.39 -24.90 -18.24
CA GLU A 1103 -11.59 -25.58 -18.74
C GLU A 1103 -12.85 -25.04 -18.08
N GLY A 1104 -13.90 -24.86 -18.89
CA GLY A 1104 -15.26 -24.77 -18.40
C GLY A 1104 -15.95 -26.12 -18.55
N LEU A 1105 -16.41 -26.72 -17.45
CA LEU A 1105 -17.01 -28.05 -17.39
C LEU A 1105 -18.52 -27.97 -17.13
N ASP A 1106 -19.29 -28.88 -17.72
CA ASP A 1106 -20.71 -29.05 -17.45
C ASP A 1106 -20.99 -29.88 -16.17
N ALA A 1107 -22.27 -30.09 -15.86
CA ALA A 1107 -22.69 -30.84 -14.66
C ALA A 1107 -22.36 -32.35 -14.71
N ALA A 1108 -22.01 -32.90 -15.88
CA ALA A 1108 -21.51 -34.26 -16.05
C ALA A 1108 -19.95 -34.31 -16.07
N GLY A 1109 -19.28 -33.16 -16.01
CA GLY A 1109 -17.82 -33.05 -16.09
C GLY A 1109 -17.25 -32.94 -17.51
N SER A 1110 -18.10 -32.77 -18.53
CA SER A 1110 -17.67 -32.62 -19.93
C SER A 1110 -17.25 -31.18 -20.23
N PRO A 1111 -16.20 -30.93 -21.04
CA PRO A 1111 -15.76 -29.58 -21.35
C PRO A 1111 -16.72 -28.85 -22.29
N VAL A 1112 -17.32 -27.77 -21.78
CA VAL A 1112 -18.04 -26.71 -22.52
C VAL A 1112 -17.04 -25.85 -23.30
N PHE A 1113 -15.87 -25.59 -22.72
CA PHE A 1113 -14.72 -24.99 -23.41
C PHE A 1113 -13.40 -25.43 -22.77
N SER A 1114 -12.30 -25.28 -23.53
CA SER A 1114 -10.93 -25.60 -23.11
C SER A 1114 -9.96 -24.61 -23.78
N ARG A 1115 -9.01 -24.08 -23.01
CA ARG A 1115 -7.96 -23.16 -23.45
C ARG A 1115 -6.64 -23.47 -22.74
N ARG A 1116 -5.55 -23.55 -23.51
CA ARG A 1116 -4.21 -23.50 -22.96
C ARG A 1116 -3.70 -22.06 -22.96
N PHE A 1117 -2.78 -21.74 -22.05
CA PHE A 1117 -2.18 -20.42 -21.94
C PHE A 1117 -0.87 -20.44 -21.14
N GLY A 1118 -0.02 -19.45 -21.37
CA GLY A 1118 1.02 -19.02 -20.41
C GLY A 1118 0.45 -17.97 -19.46
N MET A 1119 0.84 -17.99 -18.19
CA MET A 1119 0.58 -16.88 -17.27
C MET A 1119 1.58 -15.75 -17.54
N GLU A 1120 1.14 -14.50 -17.41
CA GLU A 1120 2.06 -13.36 -17.42
C GLU A 1120 2.73 -13.26 -16.05
N THR A 1121 4.03 -12.97 -16.05
CA THR A 1121 4.82 -12.88 -14.81
C THR A 1121 4.90 -11.43 -14.37
N ALA A 1122 4.72 -11.19 -13.07
CA ALA A 1122 4.97 -9.89 -12.46
C ALA A 1122 6.48 -9.57 -12.47
N ALA A 1123 6.84 -8.29 -12.33
CA ALA A 1123 8.22 -7.83 -12.42
C ALA A 1123 9.09 -8.39 -11.28
N ASP A 1124 8.52 -8.46 -10.10
CA ASP A 1124 9.04 -9.08 -8.88
C ASP A 1124 9.03 -10.62 -8.90
N GLY A 1125 8.55 -11.27 -9.96
CA GLY A 1125 8.67 -12.71 -10.21
C GLY A 1125 7.89 -13.64 -9.26
N THR A 1126 7.28 -13.11 -8.21
CA THR A 1126 6.63 -13.86 -7.12
C THR A 1126 5.36 -14.60 -7.58
N LEU A 1127 4.41 -13.87 -8.16
CA LEU A 1127 3.03 -14.30 -8.37
C LEU A 1127 2.60 -14.10 -9.84
N PRO A 1128 2.85 -15.08 -10.73
CA PRO A 1128 2.37 -15.02 -12.11
C PRO A 1128 0.85 -15.17 -12.18
N GLY A 1129 0.21 -14.38 -13.05
CA GLY A 1129 -1.23 -14.19 -13.11
C GLY A 1129 -1.80 -14.14 -14.53
N PHE A 1130 -3.13 -14.09 -14.64
CA PHE A 1130 -3.84 -13.94 -15.91
C PHE A 1130 -5.22 -13.28 -15.74
N VAL A 1131 -5.67 -12.56 -16.76
CA VAL A 1131 -7.05 -12.04 -16.88
C VAL A 1131 -7.49 -12.16 -18.34
N PHE A 1132 -8.56 -12.92 -18.61
CA PHE A 1132 -9.13 -13.12 -19.95
C PHE A 1132 -10.59 -12.71 -20.02
N THR A 1133 -11.04 -12.23 -21.20
CA THR A 1133 -12.45 -12.04 -21.53
C THR A 1133 -12.89 -13.03 -22.61
N LEU A 1134 -13.40 -14.19 -22.20
CA LEU A 1134 -13.80 -15.26 -23.13
C LEU A 1134 -15.19 -14.96 -23.74
N PRO A 1135 -15.46 -15.28 -25.01
CA PRO A 1135 -16.77 -15.08 -25.61
C PRO A 1135 -17.82 -16.07 -25.08
N ALA A 1136 -19.10 -15.69 -25.11
CA ALA A 1136 -20.21 -16.60 -24.83
C ALA A 1136 -20.25 -17.78 -25.84
N TYR A 1137 -19.85 -18.97 -25.39
CA TYR A 1137 -19.92 -20.21 -26.18
C TYR A 1137 -21.37 -20.74 -26.29
N PRO A 1138 -21.74 -21.46 -27.37
CA PRO A 1138 -23.13 -21.90 -27.59
C PRO A 1138 -23.75 -22.71 -26.44
N ASN A 1139 -22.94 -23.54 -25.77
CA ASN A 1139 -23.38 -24.42 -24.68
C ASN A 1139 -23.22 -23.80 -23.28
N TRP A 1140 -22.85 -22.52 -23.18
CA TRP A 1140 -22.50 -21.84 -21.92
C TRP A 1140 -23.47 -22.06 -20.76
N ARG A 1141 -24.78 -22.10 -21.01
CA ARG A 1141 -25.80 -22.32 -19.98
C ARG A 1141 -25.64 -23.65 -19.22
N GLN A 1142 -24.84 -24.58 -19.75
CA GLN A 1142 -24.49 -25.87 -19.14
C GLN A 1142 -23.28 -25.78 -18.20
N LEU A 1143 -22.50 -24.69 -18.24
CA LEU A 1143 -21.30 -24.48 -17.43
C LEU A 1143 -21.62 -24.61 -15.94
N ALA A 1144 -21.08 -25.65 -15.30
CA ALA A 1144 -21.27 -25.99 -13.89
C ALA A 1144 -20.04 -25.66 -13.04
N ARG A 1145 -18.82 -25.80 -13.60
CA ARG A 1145 -17.55 -25.60 -12.90
C ARG A 1145 -16.49 -25.00 -13.83
N LEU A 1146 -15.64 -24.12 -13.32
CA LEU A 1146 -14.35 -23.77 -13.94
C LEU A 1146 -13.24 -24.61 -13.30
N ARG A 1147 -12.28 -25.07 -14.10
CA ARG A 1147 -11.10 -25.80 -13.65
C ARG A 1147 -9.85 -25.20 -14.27
N LEU A 1148 -8.84 -24.92 -13.45
CA LEU A 1148 -7.50 -24.52 -13.87
C LEU A 1148 -6.52 -25.62 -13.46
N THR A 1149 -5.85 -26.22 -14.44
CA THR A 1149 -4.83 -27.26 -14.23
C THR A 1149 -3.46 -26.69 -14.58
N GLY A 1150 -2.50 -26.78 -13.66
CA GLY A 1150 -1.12 -26.33 -13.84
C GLY A 1150 -0.12 -27.47 -14.12
N PRO A 1151 1.16 -27.13 -14.30
CA PRO A 1151 2.26 -28.10 -14.35
C PRO A 1151 2.20 -29.12 -13.21
N GLY A 1152 2.54 -30.38 -13.50
CA GLY A 1152 2.49 -31.47 -12.51
C GLY A 1152 1.08 -31.90 -12.09
N GLY A 1153 0.01 -31.36 -12.70
CA GLY A 1153 -1.36 -31.80 -12.43
C GLY A 1153 -1.99 -31.19 -11.17
N ARG A 1154 -1.44 -30.10 -10.64
CA ARG A 1154 -2.09 -29.29 -9.60
C ARG A 1154 -3.37 -28.65 -10.17
N VAL A 1155 -4.46 -28.64 -9.41
CA VAL A 1155 -5.79 -28.19 -9.89
C VAL A 1155 -6.43 -27.19 -8.92
N ALA A 1156 -6.91 -26.07 -9.45
CA ALA A 1156 -7.93 -25.22 -8.84
C ALA A 1156 -9.28 -25.40 -9.52
N SER A 1157 -10.39 -25.23 -8.79
CA SER A 1157 -11.72 -25.23 -9.41
C SER A 1157 -12.76 -24.43 -8.62
N ILE A 1158 -13.65 -23.75 -9.33
CA ILE A 1158 -14.80 -23.03 -8.77
C ILE A 1158 -16.09 -23.58 -9.38
N ASP A 1159 -17.06 -23.95 -8.55
CA ASP A 1159 -18.43 -24.26 -8.99
C ASP A 1159 -19.46 -23.31 -8.39
N ARG A 1160 -20.75 -23.61 -8.54
CA ARG A 1160 -21.84 -22.74 -8.06
C ARG A 1160 -21.87 -22.54 -6.55
N SER A 1161 -21.17 -23.37 -5.76
CA SER A 1161 -21.15 -23.25 -4.30
C SER A 1161 -20.11 -22.25 -3.76
N GLY A 1162 -19.05 -21.97 -4.54
CA GLY A 1162 -17.95 -21.06 -4.17
C GLY A 1162 -17.24 -21.34 -2.84
N ARG A 1163 -17.45 -22.51 -2.22
CA ARG A 1163 -16.87 -22.83 -0.91
C ARG A 1163 -15.34 -22.73 -0.97
N GLY A 1164 -14.77 -21.91 -0.08
CA GLY A 1164 -13.32 -21.66 -0.03
C GLY A 1164 -12.81 -20.63 -1.03
N VAL A 1165 -13.68 -19.84 -1.66
CA VAL A 1165 -13.32 -18.71 -2.52
C VAL A 1165 -13.85 -17.40 -1.93
N GLU A 1166 -12.99 -16.39 -1.86
CA GLU A 1166 -13.36 -15.06 -1.38
C GLU A 1166 -14.37 -14.37 -2.33
N PRO A 1167 -15.49 -13.81 -1.83
CA PRO A 1167 -16.44 -13.05 -2.64
C PRO A 1167 -15.80 -11.84 -3.34
N VAL A 1168 -16.24 -11.58 -4.58
CA VAL A 1168 -15.87 -10.38 -5.35
C VAL A 1168 -17.10 -9.78 -6.03
N ALA A 1169 -17.25 -8.47 -5.90
CA ALA A 1169 -18.29 -7.67 -6.55
C ALA A 1169 -17.69 -6.51 -7.36
N LEU A 1170 -18.24 -6.28 -8.55
CA LEU A 1170 -18.01 -5.02 -9.28
C LEU A 1170 -19.26 -4.15 -9.16
N ILE A 1171 -19.08 -2.86 -8.88
CA ILE A 1171 -20.12 -1.86 -9.15
C ILE A 1171 -19.78 -1.19 -10.47
N ARG A 1172 -20.74 -1.10 -11.39
CA ARG A 1172 -20.64 -0.31 -12.62
C ARG A 1172 -21.78 0.71 -12.73
N ASP A 1173 -21.52 1.86 -13.33
CA ASP A 1173 -22.58 2.77 -13.78
C ASP A 1173 -23.40 2.08 -14.89
N SER A 1174 -24.73 2.04 -14.74
CA SER A 1174 -25.62 1.25 -15.60
C SER A 1174 -25.91 1.90 -16.95
N ALA A 1175 -25.59 3.18 -17.14
CA ALA A 1175 -25.81 3.92 -18.39
C ALA A 1175 -24.60 3.83 -19.34
N THR A 1176 -23.39 3.79 -18.78
CA THR A 1176 -22.11 3.75 -19.49
C THR A 1176 -21.44 2.36 -19.46
N GLY A 1177 -21.87 1.49 -18.55
CA GLY A 1177 -21.28 0.16 -18.31
C GLY A 1177 -19.89 0.22 -17.67
N ARG A 1178 -19.50 1.38 -17.11
CA ARG A 1178 -18.17 1.70 -16.58
C ARG A 1178 -18.04 1.25 -15.12
N ILE A 1179 -16.99 0.49 -14.79
CA ILE A 1179 -16.68 0.09 -13.40
C ILE A 1179 -16.35 1.32 -12.53
N THR A 1180 -16.93 1.38 -11.34
CA THR A 1180 -16.76 2.44 -10.33
C THR A 1180 -16.34 1.90 -8.96
N ALA A 1181 -16.53 0.60 -8.68
CA ALA A 1181 -15.95 -0.05 -7.50
C ALA A 1181 -15.51 -1.50 -7.78
N PHE A 1182 -14.48 -1.94 -7.05
CA PHE A 1182 -13.91 -3.29 -7.03
C PHE A 1182 -13.86 -3.77 -5.58
N LEU A 1183 -14.80 -4.62 -5.17
CA LEU A 1183 -15.04 -4.95 -3.76
C LEU A 1183 -14.79 -6.45 -3.50
N HIS A 1184 -14.30 -6.72 -2.30
CA HIS A 1184 -13.84 -8.02 -1.81
C HIS A 1184 -14.54 -8.39 -0.49
N GLY A 1185 -14.65 -9.70 -0.21
CA GLY A 1185 -15.08 -10.22 1.09
C GLY A 1185 -16.41 -9.63 1.58
N ALA A 1186 -16.45 -9.17 2.83
CA ALA A 1186 -17.65 -8.59 3.43
C ALA A 1186 -18.20 -7.38 2.65
N ALA A 1187 -17.35 -6.51 2.10
CA ALA A 1187 -17.80 -5.36 1.31
C ALA A 1187 -18.48 -5.78 0.00
N ALA A 1188 -18.09 -6.92 -0.58
CA ALA A 1188 -18.81 -7.51 -1.71
C ALA A 1188 -20.19 -8.05 -1.27
N GLU A 1189 -20.28 -8.72 -0.13
CA GLU A 1189 -21.56 -9.24 0.40
C GLU A 1189 -22.54 -8.13 0.82
N GLU A 1190 -22.04 -7.04 1.40
CA GLU A 1190 -22.85 -5.84 1.69
C GLU A 1190 -23.40 -5.19 0.42
N ALA A 1191 -22.59 -5.08 -0.64
CA ALA A 1191 -23.04 -4.63 -1.95
C ALA A 1191 -24.10 -5.57 -2.58
N ALA A 1192 -24.14 -6.84 -2.18
CA ALA A 1192 -25.16 -7.79 -2.61
C ALA A 1192 -26.52 -7.51 -1.95
N ALA A 1193 -26.50 -7.29 -0.63
CA ALA A 1193 -27.68 -6.87 0.13
C ALA A 1193 -28.19 -5.49 -0.35
N GLY A 1194 -27.29 -4.55 -0.60
CA GLY A 1194 -27.59 -3.20 -1.09
C GLY A 1194 -27.99 -3.09 -2.58
N ARG A 1195 -27.98 -4.19 -3.35
CA ARG A 1195 -28.14 -4.18 -4.82
C ARG A 1195 -29.41 -3.47 -5.30
N ALA A 1196 -30.52 -3.57 -4.57
CA ALA A 1196 -31.78 -2.89 -4.90
C ALA A 1196 -31.78 -1.37 -4.60
N GLU A 1197 -30.83 -0.87 -3.81
CA GLU A 1197 -30.59 0.56 -3.59
C GLU A 1197 -29.62 1.12 -4.62
N LEU A 1198 -28.51 0.42 -4.86
CA LEU A 1198 -27.53 0.77 -5.89
C LEU A 1198 -28.19 0.86 -7.29
N ALA A 1199 -29.09 -0.07 -7.62
CA ALA A 1199 -29.89 -0.02 -8.84
C ALA A 1199 -30.77 1.24 -8.95
N ARG A 1200 -31.30 1.77 -7.83
CA ARG A 1200 -32.08 3.03 -7.80
C ARG A 1200 -31.20 4.27 -7.98
N SER A 1201 -29.90 4.18 -7.68
CA SER A 1201 -28.91 5.23 -7.99
C SER A 1201 -28.26 5.12 -9.39
N GLY A 1202 -28.74 4.19 -10.25
CA GLY A 1202 -28.15 3.98 -11.58
C GLY A 1202 -26.85 3.18 -11.57
N ALA A 1203 -26.60 2.41 -10.51
CA ALA A 1203 -25.44 1.53 -10.38
C ALA A 1203 -25.88 0.06 -10.45
N GLU A 1204 -25.20 -0.73 -11.28
CA GLU A 1204 -25.40 -2.16 -11.42
C GLU A 1204 -24.30 -2.91 -10.66
N VAL A 1205 -24.70 -3.84 -9.78
CA VAL A 1205 -23.77 -4.68 -9.04
C VAL A 1205 -23.68 -6.06 -9.69
N LEU A 1206 -22.47 -6.42 -10.10
CA LEU A 1206 -22.12 -7.66 -10.78
C LEU A 1206 -21.38 -8.58 -9.81
N PHE A 1207 -21.87 -9.81 -9.67
CA PHE A 1207 -21.34 -10.79 -8.73
C PHE A 1207 -20.58 -11.92 -9.41
N GLY A 1208 -19.42 -12.23 -8.86
CA GLY A 1208 -18.65 -13.37 -9.30
C GLY A 1208 -19.32 -14.70 -8.94
N ARG A 1209 -19.22 -15.65 -9.87
CA ARG A 1209 -19.71 -17.02 -9.71
C ARG A 1209 -19.05 -17.68 -8.49
N GLY A 1210 -19.87 -18.09 -7.53
CA GLY A 1210 -19.44 -18.67 -6.26
C GLY A 1210 -19.88 -17.86 -5.03
N THR A 1211 -20.23 -16.58 -5.21
CA THR A 1211 -20.78 -15.77 -4.11
C THR A 1211 -22.06 -16.43 -3.54
N PRO A 1212 -22.17 -16.63 -2.22
CA PRO A 1212 -23.37 -17.21 -1.60
C PRO A 1212 -24.66 -16.43 -1.93
N GLN A 1213 -25.79 -17.12 -1.79
CA GLN A 1213 -27.16 -16.60 -1.96
C GLN A 1213 -27.57 -16.09 -3.37
N ASN A 1214 -26.64 -15.76 -4.27
CA ASN A 1214 -26.98 -15.26 -5.60
C ASN A 1214 -27.61 -16.34 -6.50
N LYS A 1215 -28.87 -16.12 -6.91
CA LYS A 1215 -29.62 -16.99 -7.84
C LYS A 1215 -29.60 -16.51 -9.30
N ASP A 1216 -29.01 -15.36 -9.58
CA ASP A 1216 -29.17 -14.62 -10.84
C ASP A 1216 -27.97 -14.78 -11.81
N TRP A 1217 -27.13 -15.81 -11.63
CA TRP A 1217 -26.01 -16.15 -12.54
C TRP A 1217 -26.44 -17.15 -13.64
#